data_AF-A0A1G4JKX1-F1
#
_entry.id   AF-A0A1G4JKX1-F1
#
_cell.length_a   1.000
_cell.length_b   1.000
_cell.length_c   1.000
_cell.angle_alpha   90.00
_cell.angle_beta   90.00
_cell.angle_gamma   90.00
#
_symmetry.space_group_name_H-M   'P 1'
#
loop_
_entity.id
_entity.type
_entity.pdbx_description
1 polymer ?
#
loop_
_entity_poly.entity_id
_entity_poly.type
_entity_poly.pdbx_seq_one_letter_code
_entity_poly.pdbx_strand_id
1 'polypeptide(L)'
;MSFNIFDQYEKTEDHDLRYMALREYFLGIDSPGNDRLLLKLVSRVLIPALSDRDRAVSELVSTQIFPHIAQINPVGIEHCFVLPLCHKLFESVAHLHCSPQVLQALKNVLSRTNCALQTSKPLEVYCETLFATSDRTYIVWETLALLLKRTPTALSNHVIQDTYPKLYHLALSDEGPAAMAAVRAATAKISPSVLTATLEQNHELSETHLGLLSHISCEYSAFRSLYPELIAMLLVMPFTDNTCQTLVNLSVWLQQPAMDVKSAVKEELSTKLFAKCHSVLLEYAETMETVSDEEVDPDQDAYLKELSPDGDGEDPVFEEEDGGGKEGSHDLPDAVRCCLEMLKQVKLPIPQNFTAILSLPRFENGLVSKLMEEGRFDDDCALTQRGSVAFESSAGELGKSSPALPHENHMETTPGFLTSQANLTLTDAGNFMNKSPQLTKTDQTALIGLLYENLSSESDDLATLEMAVDVAAVLSGREEMQKAHDLIAHLLWPHLKPNKSFIRTIKVGNMKQAIDDGVSFRLNCYTLLQRLQLCYQSRCKTLEECVEKGFKDETAIKEVSAALFTTIFEQSFSDIQTRDAHWFREKLCPRVQDRLNKMLATKPNEASTSQQISQWTRSVTSLQYARALLVTAMQTSPTFQGDQKCVSD
;
A
#
# COMPACT_ATOMS: atom_id res chain seq x y z
N MET A 1 27.88 -18.20 -46.14
CA MET A 1 28.44 -16.85 -46.42
C MET A 1 27.84 -15.92 -45.38
N SER A 2 28.64 -15.32 -44.49
CA SER A 2 28.09 -14.34 -43.54
C SER A 2 27.78 -13.05 -44.32
N PHE A 3 26.53 -12.90 -44.74
CA PHE A 3 26.07 -11.70 -45.44
C PHE A 3 26.28 -10.48 -44.55
N ASN A 4 26.90 -9.44 -45.10
CA ASN A 4 27.11 -8.20 -44.39
C ASN A 4 25.83 -7.35 -44.46
N ILE A 5 25.01 -7.40 -43.42
CA ILE A 5 23.74 -6.66 -43.33
C ILE A 5 23.91 -5.15 -43.59
N PHE A 6 25.07 -4.58 -43.24
CA PHE A 6 25.40 -3.19 -43.51
C PHE A 6 25.39 -2.88 -45.02
N ASP A 7 26.05 -3.72 -45.82
CA ASP A 7 26.13 -3.54 -47.28
C ASP A 7 24.77 -3.77 -47.95
N GLN A 8 24.01 -4.75 -47.45
CA GLN A 8 22.72 -5.10 -48.04
C GLN A 8 21.66 -4.03 -47.79
N TYR A 9 21.61 -3.48 -46.58
CA TYR A 9 20.66 -2.41 -46.24
C TYR A 9 21.01 -1.09 -46.95
N GLU A 10 22.29 -0.71 -47.02
CA GLU A 10 22.72 0.57 -47.62
C GLU A 10 22.62 0.60 -49.16
N LYS A 11 22.81 -0.55 -49.84
CA LYS A 11 22.88 -0.58 -51.32
C LYS A 11 21.56 -0.84 -52.02
N THR A 12 20.56 -1.36 -51.31
CA THR A 12 19.29 -1.75 -51.94
C THR A 12 18.24 -0.65 -51.79
N GLU A 13 17.70 -0.19 -52.91
CA GLU A 13 16.56 0.74 -52.91
C GLU A 13 15.23 0.02 -52.73
N ASP A 14 15.18 -1.29 -52.98
CA ASP A 14 13.99 -2.13 -52.83
C ASP A 14 13.61 -2.31 -51.35
N HIS A 15 12.40 -1.89 -51.00
CA HIS A 15 11.87 -1.92 -49.63
C HIS A 15 11.53 -3.35 -49.15
N ASP A 16 11.04 -4.22 -50.02
CA ASP A 16 10.73 -5.61 -49.70
C ASP A 16 12.02 -6.38 -49.39
N LEU A 17 13.07 -6.13 -50.16
CA LEU A 17 14.39 -6.71 -49.89
C LEU A 17 15.00 -6.20 -48.58
N ARG A 18 14.81 -4.92 -48.22
CA ARG A 18 15.22 -4.40 -46.90
C ARG A 18 14.43 -5.05 -45.77
N TYR A 19 13.11 -5.16 -45.92
CA TYR A 19 12.25 -5.79 -44.94
C TYR A 19 12.67 -7.24 -44.67
N MET A 20 12.83 -8.03 -45.73
CA MET A 20 13.23 -9.44 -45.62
C MET A 20 14.63 -9.60 -45.02
N ALA A 21 15.60 -8.79 -45.47
CA ALA A 21 16.96 -8.83 -44.94
C ALA A 21 17.00 -8.51 -43.44
N LEU A 22 16.29 -7.47 -42.99
CA LEU A 22 16.21 -7.10 -41.58
C LEU A 22 15.53 -8.20 -40.75
N ARG A 23 14.42 -8.74 -41.25
CA ARG A 23 13.64 -9.76 -40.55
C ARG A 23 14.44 -11.05 -40.37
N GLU A 24 14.99 -11.59 -41.45
CA GLU A 24 15.76 -12.85 -41.42
C GLU A 24 17.04 -12.71 -40.60
N TYR A 25 17.75 -11.58 -40.74
CA TYR A 25 18.99 -11.38 -40.02
C TYR A 25 18.78 -11.24 -38.52
N PHE A 26 17.87 -10.37 -38.08
CA PHE A 26 17.76 -10.01 -36.66
C PHE A 26 16.85 -10.93 -35.85
N LEU A 27 15.77 -11.47 -36.42
CA LEU A 27 14.90 -12.38 -35.67
C LEU A 27 15.50 -13.79 -35.54
N GLY A 28 16.54 -14.13 -36.31
CA GLY A 28 17.31 -15.36 -36.14
C GLY A 28 18.48 -15.23 -35.15
N ILE A 29 18.69 -14.06 -34.55
CA ILE A 29 19.68 -13.90 -33.47
C ILE A 29 19.04 -14.38 -32.17
N ASP A 30 19.63 -15.40 -31.57
CA ASP A 30 19.19 -15.98 -30.29
C ASP A 30 20.24 -15.85 -29.17
N SER A 31 21.41 -15.30 -29.48
CA SER A 31 22.52 -15.16 -28.54
C SER A 31 23.03 -13.72 -28.45
N PRO A 32 23.54 -13.29 -27.27
CA PRO A 32 24.04 -11.94 -27.07
C PRO A 32 25.23 -11.67 -28.00
N GLY A 33 25.21 -10.49 -28.62
CA GLY A 33 26.24 -10.01 -29.51
C GLY A 33 27.34 -9.23 -28.78
N ASN A 34 28.39 -8.87 -29.52
CA ASN A 34 29.42 -7.96 -29.02
C ASN A 34 28.88 -6.51 -29.03
N ASP A 35 28.97 -5.80 -27.91
CA ASP A 35 28.50 -4.41 -27.75
C ASP A 35 29.00 -3.46 -28.85
N ARG A 36 30.24 -3.60 -29.31
CA ARG A 36 30.80 -2.75 -30.38
C ARG A 36 30.13 -3.01 -31.73
N LEU A 37 29.81 -4.27 -32.02
CA LEU A 37 29.09 -4.63 -33.24
C LEU A 37 27.63 -4.17 -33.13
N LEU A 38 27.02 -4.36 -31.96
CA LEU A 38 25.65 -3.97 -31.68
C LEU A 38 25.44 -2.47 -31.81
N LEU A 39 26.33 -1.66 -31.25
CA LEU A 39 26.30 -0.20 -31.38
C LEU A 39 26.41 0.23 -32.86
N LYS A 40 27.26 -0.44 -33.65
CA LYS A 40 27.35 -0.18 -35.10
C LYS A 40 26.07 -0.56 -35.83
N LEU A 41 25.45 -1.70 -35.50
CA LEU A 41 24.19 -2.15 -36.09
C LEU A 41 23.06 -1.17 -35.78
N VAL A 42 22.95 -0.74 -34.51
CA VAL A 42 21.92 0.21 -34.09
C VAL A 42 22.12 1.56 -34.79
N SER A 43 23.32 2.12 -34.77
CA SER A 43 23.59 3.45 -35.35
C SER A 43 23.52 3.50 -36.88
N ARG A 44 23.97 2.45 -37.59
CA ARG A 44 24.05 2.46 -39.07
C ARG A 44 22.88 1.81 -39.79
N VAL A 45 22.13 0.92 -39.13
CA VAL A 45 21.06 0.15 -39.77
C VAL A 45 19.73 0.42 -39.08
N LEU A 46 19.62 0.09 -37.79
CA LEU A 46 18.31 0.08 -37.13
C LEU A 46 17.74 1.49 -36.91
N ILE A 47 18.54 2.46 -36.44
CA ILE A 47 18.08 3.85 -36.28
C ILE A 47 17.70 4.46 -37.64
N PRO A 48 18.54 4.36 -38.69
CA PRO A 48 18.13 4.81 -40.03
C PRO A 48 16.84 4.15 -40.54
N ALA A 49 16.65 2.84 -40.28
CA ALA A 49 15.45 2.12 -40.69
C ALA A 49 14.17 2.56 -39.99
N LEU A 50 14.26 3.24 -38.84
CA LEU A 50 13.10 3.89 -38.22
C LEU A 50 12.60 5.10 -39.02
N SER A 51 13.45 5.68 -39.88
CA SER A 51 13.13 6.79 -40.78
C SER A 51 12.97 6.33 -42.24
N ASP A 52 12.78 5.03 -42.48
CA ASP A 52 12.58 4.50 -43.83
C ASP A 52 11.28 5.06 -44.46
N ARG A 53 11.27 5.20 -45.79
CA ARG A 53 10.09 5.69 -46.52
C ARG A 53 8.97 4.66 -46.50
N ASP A 54 9.32 3.38 -46.43
CA ASP A 54 8.34 2.31 -46.26
C ASP A 54 7.97 2.14 -44.78
N ARG A 55 6.69 2.37 -44.51
CA ARG A 55 6.09 2.21 -43.20
C ARG A 55 6.29 0.79 -42.66
N ALA A 56 6.21 -0.25 -43.49
CA ALA A 56 6.34 -1.64 -43.06
C ALA A 56 7.74 -1.93 -42.49
N VAL A 57 8.78 -1.35 -43.08
CA VAL A 57 10.17 -1.45 -42.58
C VAL A 57 10.27 -0.77 -41.21
N SER A 58 9.79 0.48 -41.10
CA SER A 58 9.87 1.23 -39.84
C SER A 58 9.04 0.60 -38.70
N GLU A 59 7.89 0.00 -39.02
CA GLU A 59 7.04 -0.73 -38.07
C GLU A 59 7.68 -2.05 -37.63
N LEU A 60 8.24 -2.84 -38.55
CA LEU A 60 8.99 -4.05 -38.22
C LEU A 60 10.13 -3.72 -37.24
N VAL A 61 10.88 -2.65 -37.53
CA VAL A 61 12.04 -2.28 -36.74
C VAL A 61 11.64 -1.79 -35.35
N SER A 62 10.65 -0.89 -35.25
CA SER A 62 10.19 -0.32 -33.98
C SER A 62 9.43 -1.31 -33.07
N THR A 63 8.69 -2.26 -33.65
CA THR A 63 7.78 -3.14 -32.87
C THR A 63 8.34 -4.54 -32.61
N GLN A 64 9.20 -5.05 -33.49
CA GLN A 64 9.70 -6.43 -33.42
C GLN A 64 11.21 -6.46 -33.23
N ILE A 65 11.99 -5.84 -34.12
CA ILE A 65 13.44 -6.02 -34.15
C ILE A 65 14.13 -5.34 -32.96
N PHE A 66 13.92 -4.03 -32.73
CA PHE A 66 14.55 -3.32 -31.61
C PHE A 66 14.30 -4.01 -30.25
N PRO A 67 13.04 -4.33 -29.89
CA PRO A 67 12.76 -4.95 -28.60
C PRO A 67 13.34 -6.36 -28.49
N HIS A 68 13.32 -7.16 -29.56
CA HIS A 68 13.91 -8.51 -29.60
C HIS A 68 15.41 -8.48 -29.31
N ILE A 69 16.16 -7.66 -30.04
CA ILE A 69 17.62 -7.60 -29.87
C ILE A 69 17.99 -7.01 -28.50
N ALA A 70 17.25 -6.00 -28.02
CA ALA A 70 17.46 -5.43 -26.69
C ALA A 70 17.24 -6.49 -25.58
N GLN A 71 16.22 -7.34 -25.71
CA GLN A 71 15.93 -8.41 -24.76
C GLN A 71 17.05 -9.46 -24.68
N ILE A 72 17.69 -9.77 -25.81
CA ILE A 72 18.80 -10.73 -25.88
C ILE A 72 20.11 -10.14 -25.33
N ASN A 73 20.24 -8.81 -25.30
CA ASN A 73 21.47 -8.10 -24.91
C ASN A 73 21.28 -7.25 -23.64
N PRO A 74 20.90 -7.84 -22.49
CA PRO A 74 20.48 -7.09 -21.31
C PRO A 74 21.54 -6.15 -20.73
N VAL A 75 22.82 -6.54 -20.84
CA VAL A 75 23.96 -5.76 -20.31
C VAL A 75 24.19 -4.47 -21.12
N GLY A 76 23.96 -4.52 -22.43
CA GLY A 76 24.21 -3.42 -23.36
C GLY A 76 23.00 -2.53 -23.65
N ILE A 77 21.83 -2.79 -23.03
CA ILE A 77 20.56 -2.11 -23.36
C ILE A 77 20.70 -0.59 -23.36
N GLU A 78 21.28 -0.04 -22.30
CA GLU A 78 21.35 1.40 -22.12
C GLU A 78 22.21 2.07 -23.19
N HIS A 79 23.46 1.63 -23.32
CA HIS A 79 24.44 2.27 -24.20
C HIS A 79 24.19 1.96 -25.68
N CYS A 80 23.65 0.79 -26.02
CA CYS A 80 23.45 0.39 -27.41
C CYS A 80 22.08 0.79 -27.96
N PHE A 81 21.04 0.93 -27.12
CA PHE A 81 19.67 1.16 -27.62
C PHE A 81 19.02 2.40 -27.00
N VAL A 82 18.88 2.44 -25.66
CA VAL A 82 18.09 3.48 -24.99
C VAL A 82 18.70 4.86 -25.22
N LEU A 83 19.99 5.04 -24.92
CA LEU A 83 20.65 6.34 -25.05
C LEU A 83 20.73 6.81 -26.52
N PRO A 84 21.11 5.97 -27.51
CA PRO A 84 21.05 6.35 -28.93
C PRO A 84 19.65 6.74 -29.40
N LEU A 85 18.59 6.06 -28.96
CA LEU A 85 17.21 6.42 -29.29
C LEU A 85 16.81 7.76 -28.66
N CYS A 86 17.19 8.03 -27.40
CA CYS A 86 16.97 9.33 -26.76
C CYS A 86 17.68 10.47 -27.53
N HIS A 87 18.94 10.28 -27.91
CA HIS A 87 19.68 11.25 -28.71
C HIS A 87 18.99 11.50 -30.06
N LYS A 88 18.53 10.43 -30.73
CA LYS A 88 17.85 10.57 -32.02
C LYS A 88 16.54 11.35 -31.90
N LEU A 89 15.77 11.14 -30.82
CA LEU A 89 14.56 11.92 -30.55
C LEU A 89 14.90 13.40 -30.35
N PHE A 90 15.93 13.70 -29.56
CA PHE A 90 16.38 15.07 -29.33
C PHE A 90 16.77 15.79 -30.63
N GLU A 91 17.57 15.13 -31.49
CA GLU A 91 17.91 15.64 -32.82
C GLU A 91 16.66 15.89 -33.68
N SER A 92 15.68 15.00 -33.63
CA SER A 92 14.47 15.09 -34.47
C SER A 92 13.60 16.28 -34.05
N VAL A 93 13.47 16.54 -32.75
CA VAL A 93 12.74 17.71 -32.22
C VAL A 93 13.42 19.02 -32.60
N ALA A 94 14.76 19.07 -32.61
CA ALA A 94 15.50 20.25 -33.10
C ALA A 94 15.22 20.58 -34.56
N HIS A 95 14.78 19.60 -35.36
CA HIS A 95 14.40 19.76 -36.76
C HIS A 95 12.88 19.88 -36.98
N LEU A 96 12.09 20.14 -35.92
CA LEU A 96 10.62 20.28 -35.96
C LEU A 96 9.87 19.04 -36.48
N HIS A 97 10.51 17.87 -36.48
CA HIS A 97 9.89 16.61 -36.85
C HIS A 97 9.93 15.67 -35.66
N CYS A 98 8.82 15.51 -34.94
CA CYS A 98 8.71 14.39 -34.00
C CYS A 98 8.76 13.10 -34.81
N SER A 99 9.55 12.10 -34.38
CA SER A 99 9.64 10.80 -35.06
C SER A 99 8.87 9.74 -34.25
N PRO A 100 7.60 9.44 -34.59
CA PRO A 100 6.76 8.51 -33.83
C PRO A 100 7.38 7.12 -33.74
N GLN A 101 8.08 6.67 -34.79
CA GLN A 101 8.70 5.35 -34.85
C GLN A 101 9.88 5.21 -33.89
N VAL A 102 10.69 6.27 -33.73
CA VAL A 102 11.79 6.27 -32.75
C VAL A 102 11.24 6.26 -31.33
N LEU A 103 10.19 7.02 -31.07
CA LEU A 103 9.52 7.05 -29.77
C LEU A 103 8.89 5.68 -29.45
N GLN A 104 8.21 5.07 -30.43
CA GLN A 104 7.61 3.75 -30.29
C GLN A 104 8.67 2.66 -30.06
N ALA A 105 9.80 2.73 -30.76
CA ALA A 105 10.93 1.83 -30.55
C ALA A 105 11.48 1.94 -29.12
N LEU A 106 11.71 3.17 -28.63
CA LEU A 106 12.19 3.43 -27.27
C LEU A 106 11.23 2.88 -26.23
N LYS A 107 9.92 3.17 -26.35
CA LYS A 107 8.89 2.62 -25.47
C LYS A 107 8.92 1.09 -25.45
N ASN A 108 8.99 0.46 -26.62
CA ASN A 108 8.96 -1.01 -26.72
C ASN A 108 10.21 -1.66 -26.15
N VAL A 109 11.39 -1.04 -26.31
CA VAL A 109 12.62 -1.49 -25.66
C VAL A 109 12.47 -1.42 -24.14
N LEU A 110 12.01 -0.29 -23.59
CA LEU A 110 11.87 -0.11 -22.14
C LEU A 110 10.76 -0.98 -21.52
N SER A 111 9.70 -1.27 -22.27
CA SER A 111 8.59 -2.10 -21.80
C SER A 111 8.95 -3.59 -21.78
N ARG A 112 9.69 -4.09 -22.78
CA ARG A 112 10.08 -5.51 -22.86
C ARG A 112 11.33 -5.84 -22.05
N THR A 113 12.14 -4.85 -21.69
CA THR A 113 13.35 -5.08 -20.90
C THR A 113 13.09 -4.75 -19.42
N ASN A 114 13.42 -5.70 -18.53
CA ASN A 114 13.27 -5.49 -17.08
C ASN A 114 14.54 -4.93 -16.41
N CYS A 115 15.46 -4.39 -17.18
CA CYS A 115 16.78 -3.99 -16.71
C CYS A 115 16.77 -2.58 -16.12
N ALA A 116 17.43 -2.40 -14.97
CA ALA A 116 17.67 -1.09 -14.40
C ALA A 116 18.76 -0.35 -15.20
N LEU A 117 18.53 0.94 -15.46
CA LEU A 117 19.54 1.80 -16.08
C LEU A 117 20.67 2.09 -15.09
N GLN A 118 21.88 2.19 -15.62
CA GLN A 118 23.14 2.41 -14.94
C GLN A 118 23.51 3.90 -14.83
N THR A 119 22.89 4.78 -15.62
CA THR A 119 23.12 6.23 -15.55
C THR A 119 21.82 7.04 -15.63
N SER A 120 21.88 8.33 -15.26
CA SER A 120 20.79 9.29 -15.44
C SER A 120 20.68 9.86 -16.86
N LYS A 121 21.69 9.62 -17.72
CA LYS A 121 21.81 10.34 -19.00
C LYS A 121 20.63 10.10 -19.97
N PRO A 122 20.08 8.87 -20.11
CA PRO A 122 18.90 8.67 -20.93
C PRO A 122 17.69 9.48 -20.49
N LEU A 123 17.48 9.61 -19.17
CA LEU A 123 16.40 10.40 -18.59
C LEU A 123 16.61 11.90 -18.84
N GLU A 124 17.83 12.40 -18.62
CA GLU A 124 18.19 13.80 -18.84
C GLU A 124 17.90 14.25 -20.28
N VAL A 125 18.42 13.51 -21.27
CA VAL A 125 18.21 13.83 -22.69
C VAL A 125 16.74 13.71 -23.08
N TYR A 126 16.02 12.74 -22.52
CA TYR A 126 14.60 12.58 -22.79
C TYR A 126 13.77 13.74 -22.21
N CYS A 127 14.09 14.20 -21.01
CA CYS A 127 13.45 15.38 -20.41
C CYS A 127 13.66 16.62 -21.28
N GLU A 128 14.87 16.86 -21.78
CA GLU A 128 15.16 17.97 -22.71
C GLU A 128 14.31 17.88 -23.98
N THR A 129 14.19 16.68 -24.54
CA THR A 129 13.34 16.39 -25.71
C THR A 129 11.87 16.69 -25.43
N LEU A 130 11.35 16.23 -24.28
CA LEU A 130 9.97 16.43 -23.85
C LEU A 130 9.63 17.91 -23.66
N PHE A 131 10.57 18.69 -23.10
CA PHE A 131 10.39 20.13 -22.91
C PHE A 131 10.47 20.92 -24.22
N ALA A 132 11.21 20.44 -25.21
CA ALA A 132 11.27 21.06 -26.53
C ALA A 132 10.09 20.68 -27.45
N THR A 133 9.33 19.63 -27.10
CA THR A 133 8.20 19.16 -27.91
C THR A 133 6.95 20.01 -27.64
N SER A 134 6.29 20.53 -28.68
CA SER A 134 5.06 21.32 -28.53
C SER A 134 3.81 20.47 -28.36
N ASP A 135 3.71 19.34 -29.08
CA ASP A 135 2.58 18.41 -29.04
C ASP A 135 3.00 17.07 -28.42
N ARG A 136 2.57 16.85 -27.18
CA ARG A 136 2.94 15.70 -26.35
C ARG A 136 1.84 14.65 -26.39
N THR A 137 2.01 13.66 -27.26
CA THR A 137 1.13 12.50 -27.28
C THR A 137 1.27 11.63 -26.02
N TYR A 138 0.27 10.79 -25.73
CA TYR A 138 0.31 9.89 -24.57
C TYR A 138 1.56 9.00 -24.52
N ILE A 139 2.11 8.60 -25.68
CA ILE A 139 3.32 7.76 -25.78
C ILE A 139 4.54 8.50 -25.21
N VAL A 140 4.61 9.82 -25.35
CA VAL A 140 5.71 10.64 -24.80
C VAL A 140 5.74 10.50 -23.27
N TRP A 141 4.57 10.58 -22.65
CA TRP A 141 4.42 10.47 -21.21
C TRP A 141 4.61 9.04 -20.68
N GLU A 142 4.08 8.03 -21.38
CA GLU A 142 4.31 6.63 -21.01
C GLU A 142 5.80 6.25 -21.08
N THR A 143 6.52 6.78 -22.07
CA THR A 143 7.96 6.56 -22.21
C THR A 143 8.73 7.25 -21.08
N LEU A 144 8.33 8.45 -20.67
CA LEU A 144 8.88 9.10 -19.46
C LEU A 144 8.64 8.25 -18.22
N ALA A 145 7.42 7.75 -18.01
CA ALA A 145 7.08 6.91 -16.86
C ALA A 145 7.93 5.63 -16.82
N LEU A 146 8.19 5.01 -17.98
CA LEU A 146 9.09 3.87 -18.10
C LEU A 146 10.54 4.26 -17.77
N LEU A 147 11.07 5.36 -18.31
CA LEU A 147 12.42 5.84 -18.00
C LEU A 147 12.58 6.15 -16.50
N LEU A 148 11.61 6.82 -15.90
CA LEU A 148 11.57 7.06 -14.46
C LEU A 148 11.58 5.73 -13.71
N LYS A 149 10.74 4.76 -14.07
CA LYS A 149 10.69 3.45 -13.40
C LYS A 149 12.02 2.67 -13.54
N ARG A 150 12.68 2.75 -14.70
CA ARG A 150 13.92 2.00 -14.99
C ARG A 150 15.18 2.66 -14.43
N THR A 151 15.17 3.98 -14.21
CA THR A 151 16.35 4.69 -13.68
C THR A 151 16.36 4.62 -12.14
N PRO A 152 17.38 4.06 -11.49
CA PRO A 152 17.47 4.05 -10.03
C PRO A 152 17.40 5.46 -9.42
N THR A 153 16.69 5.60 -8.31
CA THR A 153 16.54 6.86 -7.56
C THR A 153 17.91 7.46 -7.20
N ALA A 154 18.85 6.64 -6.73
CA ALA A 154 20.22 7.06 -6.41
C ALA A 154 20.97 7.75 -7.56
N LEU A 155 20.61 7.45 -8.81
CA LEU A 155 21.25 8.03 -10.00
C LEU A 155 20.46 9.21 -10.56
N SER A 156 19.13 9.19 -10.47
CA SER A 156 18.23 10.15 -11.13
C SER A 156 17.76 11.31 -10.27
N ASN A 157 17.99 11.29 -8.95
CA ASN A 157 17.44 12.29 -8.04
C ASN A 157 17.73 13.74 -8.45
N HIS A 158 18.96 14.06 -8.86
CA HIS A 158 19.30 15.42 -9.30
C HIS A 158 18.49 15.85 -10.53
N VAL A 159 18.43 15.02 -11.58
CA VAL A 159 17.65 15.31 -12.80
C VAL A 159 16.18 15.50 -12.47
N ILE A 160 15.60 14.60 -11.69
CA ILE A 160 14.16 14.64 -11.37
C ILE A 160 13.87 15.88 -10.53
N GLN A 161 14.67 16.19 -9.51
CA GLN A 161 14.46 17.37 -8.67
C GLN A 161 14.52 18.67 -9.48
N ASP A 162 15.47 18.79 -10.42
CA ASP A 162 15.64 19.99 -11.25
C ASP A 162 14.52 20.15 -12.30
N THR A 163 13.97 19.04 -12.79
CA THR A 163 12.99 19.02 -13.88
C THR A 163 11.54 18.94 -13.39
N TYR A 164 11.31 18.55 -12.14
CA TYR A 164 9.97 18.30 -11.58
C TYR A 164 9.01 19.49 -11.71
N PRO A 165 9.38 20.75 -11.36
CA PRO A 165 8.44 21.87 -11.47
C PRO A 165 7.92 22.06 -12.90
N LYS A 166 8.78 21.87 -13.90
CA LYS A 166 8.41 21.93 -15.32
C LYS A 166 7.52 20.77 -15.73
N LEU A 167 7.85 19.54 -15.29
CA LEU A 167 7.02 18.36 -15.55
C LEU A 167 5.62 18.50 -14.96
N TYR A 168 5.53 19.04 -13.74
CA TYR A 168 4.27 19.32 -13.06
C TYR A 168 3.41 20.29 -13.88
N HIS A 169 3.98 21.42 -14.29
CA HIS A 169 3.26 22.42 -15.09
C HIS A 169 2.82 21.90 -16.47
N LEU A 170 3.65 21.09 -17.13
CA LEU A 170 3.28 20.47 -18.40
C LEU A 170 2.15 19.46 -18.25
N ALA A 171 2.16 18.65 -17.19
CA ALA A 171 1.08 17.70 -16.93
C ALA A 171 -0.26 18.40 -16.65
N LEU A 172 -0.24 19.56 -15.99
CA LEU A 172 -1.44 20.40 -15.82
C LEU A 172 -1.97 20.94 -17.14
N SER A 173 -1.10 21.19 -18.13
CA SER A 173 -1.49 21.72 -19.43
C SER A 173 -2.01 20.62 -20.37
N ASP A 174 -1.43 19.42 -20.27
CA ASP A 174 -1.78 18.30 -21.14
C ASP A 174 -2.99 17.49 -20.62
N GLU A 175 -3.30 17.55 -19.31
CA GLU A 175 -4.46 16.95 -18.62
C GLU A 175 -4.66 15.42 -18.78
N GLY A 176 -3.79 14.74 -19.51
CA GLY A 176 -3.94 13.32 -19.85
C GLY A 176 -3.53 12.36 -18.71
N PRO A 177 -4.18 11.18 -18.59
CA PRO A 177 -3.82 10.15 -17.60
C PRO A 177 -2.36 9.69 -17.67
N ALA A 178 -1.78 9.65 -18.88
CA ALA A 178 -0.39 9.29 -19.07
C ALA A 178 0.57 10.33 -18.45
N ALA A 179 0.24 11.62 -18.57
CA ALA A 179 1.02 12.70 -17.97
C ALA A 179 0.96 12.63 -16.44
N MET A 180 -0.23 12.43 -15.89
CA MET A 180 -0.45 12.24 -14.45
C MET A 180 0.32 11.03 -13.92
N ALA A 181 0.33 9.90 -14.64
CA ALA A 181 1.08 8.70 -14.26
C ALA A 181 2.60 8.92 -14.28
N ALA A 182 3.12 9.67 -15.26
CA ALA A 182 4.53 10.01 -15.33
C ALA A 182 4.95 10.96 -14.19
N VAL A 183 4.16 12.00 -13.91
CA VAL A 183 4.41 12.89 -12.78
C VAL A 183 4.31 12.14 -11.46
N ARG A 184 3.34 11.22 -11.29
CA ARG A 184 3.27 10.33 -10.12
C ARG A 184 4.57 9.54 -9.92
N ALA A 185 5.11 8.95 -10.99
CA ALA A 185 6.38 8.24 -10.94
C ALA A 185 7.56 9.15 -10.55
N ALA A 186 7.53 10.42 -10.97
CA ALA A 186 8.51 11.42 -10.57
C ALA A 186 8.34 11.86 -9.11
N THR A 187 7.11 12.08 -8.65
CA THR A 187 6.77 12.47 -7.26
C THR A 187 7.30 11.47 -6.24
N ALA A 188 7.34 10.18 -6.59
CA ALA A 188 7.92 9.12 -5.76
C ALA A 188 9.42 9.29 -5.46
N LYS A 189 10.12 10.18 -6.19
CA LYS A 189 11.58 10.32 -6.17
C LYS A 189 12.08 11.72 -5.80
N ILE A 190 11.18 12.67 -5.61
CA ILE A 190 11.55 14.04 -5.21
C ILE A 190 11.58 14.19 -3.69
N SER A 191 12.30 15.22 -3.23
CA SER A 191 12.26 15.65 -1.85
C SER A 191 11.01 16.49 -1.55
N PRO A 192 10.60 16.57 -0.27
CA PRO A 192 9.46 17.40 0.11
C PRO A 192 9.66 18.89 -0.22
N SER A 193 10.90 19.40 -0.13
CA SER A 193 11.20 20.79 -0.45
C SER A 193 10.94 21.15 -1.92
N VAL A 194 11.21 20.23 -2.85
CA VAL A 194 10.95 20.45 -4.28
C VAL A 194 9.44 20.49 -4.55
N LEU A 195 8.67 19.61 -3.90
CA LEU A 195 7.22 19.63 -4.04
C LEU A 195 6.62 20.90 -3.44
N THR A 196 7.07 21.31 -2.25
CA THR A 196 6.67 22.57 -1.61
C THR A 196 6.92 23.76 -2.54
N ALA A 197 8.14 23.91 -3.05
CA ALA A 197 8.45 25.01 -3.98
C ALA A 197 7.62 24.95 -5.28
N THR A 198 7.27 23.76 -5.75
CA THR A 198 6.44 23.58 -6.95
C THR A 198 4.99 24.00 -6.71
N LEU A 199 4.41 23.63 -5.56
CA LEU A 199 3.04 24.03 -5.20
C LEU A 199 2.96 25.52 -4.84
N GLU A 200 3.99 26.09 -4.20
CA GLU A 200 4.06 27.52 -3.90
C GLU A 200 4.06 28.38 -5.18
N GLN A 201 4.60 27.88 -6.29
CA GLN A 201 4.53 28.58 -7.58
C GLN A 201 3.11 28.56 -8.20
N ASN A 202 2.22 27.71 -7.68
CA ASN A 202 0.85 27.50 -8.19
C ASN A 202 -0.17 27.78 -7.08
N HIS A 203 -0.28 29.04 -6.65
CA HIS A 203 -1.08 29.44 -5.48
C HIS A 203 -2.59 29.13 -5.57
N GLU A 204 -3.15 28.97 -6.78
CA GLU A 204 -4.56 28.67 -6.97
C GLU A 204 -4.76 27.21 -7.40
N LEU A 205 -5.43 26.42 -6.54
CA LEU A 205 -5.81 25.05 -6.87
C LEU A 205 -7.03 25.05 -7.80
N SER A 206 -6.80 25.02 -9.12
CA SER A 206 -7.86 24.75 -10.10
C SER A 206 -8.30 23.28 -10.05
N GLU A 207 -9.41 22.94 -10.74
CA GLU A 207 -9.88 21.55 -10.85
C GLU A 207 -8.83 20.63 -11.50
N THR A 208 -8.04 21.14 -12.45
CA THR A 208 -6.94 20.39 -13.08
C THR A 208 -5.79 20.13 -12.10
N HIS A 209 -5.51 21.07 -11.20
CA HIS A 209 -4.57 20.85 -10.10
C HIS A 209 -5.08 19.77 -9.14
N LEU A 210 -6.37 19.81 -8.77
CA LEU A 210 -6.98 18.79 -7.92
C LEU A 210 -6.95 17.41 -8.58
N GLY A 211 -7.22 17.35 -9.89
CA GLY A 211 -7.08 16.13 -10.68
C GLY A 211 -5.65 15.57 -10.62
N LEU A 212 -4.64 16.42 -10.85
CA LEU A 212 -3.25 15.96 -10.73
C LEU A 212 -2.93 15.51 -9.29
N LEU A 213 -3.31 16.30 -8.28
CA LEU A 213 -3.08 15.98 -6.86
C LEU A 213 -3.71 14.65 -6.46
N SER A 214 -4.93 14.35 -6.91
CA SER A 214 -5.61 13.08 -6.61
C SER A 214 -4.85 11.87 -7.19
N HIS A 215 -4.10 12.06 -8.26
CA HIS A 215 -3.23 11.02 -8.84
C HIS A 215 -1.86 10.90 -8.17
N ILE A 216 -1.29 12.02 -7.71
CA ILE A 216 0.09 12.05 -7.21
C ILE A 216 0.19 12.01 -5.68
N SER A 217 -0.89 12.20 -4.92
CA SER A 217 -0.83 12.30 -3.45
C SER A 217 -0.88 10.95 -2.71
N CYS A 218 -0.96 9.82 -3.42
CA CYS A 218 -1.05 8.48 -2.84
C CYS A 218 0.21 8.10 -2.01
N GLU A 219 0.18 8.39 -0.70
CA GLU A 219 1.15 7.93 0.32
C GLU A 219 2.63 8.22 0.00
N TYR A 220 2.93 9.24 -0.82
CA TYR A 220 4.31 9.61 -1.10
C TYR A 220 4.88 10.54 -0.05
N SER A 221 6.07 10.21 0.45
CA SER A 221 6.79 11.04 1.41
C SER A 221 7.11 12.47 0.95
N ALA A 222 7.04 12.73 -0.36
CA ALA A 222 7.19 14.07 -0.91
C ALA A 222 6.16 15.06 -0.32
N PHE A 223 4.97 14.60 0.07
CA PHE A 223 3.95 15.46 0.68
C PHE A 223 4.19 15.76 2.17
N ARG A 224 5.24 15.21 2.79
CA ARG A 224 5.41 15.23 4.25
C ARG A 224 5.40 16.63 4.86
N SER A 225 6.05 17.60 4.22
CA SER A 225 6.10 19.00 4.66
C SER A 225 4.86 19.82 4.29
N LEU A 226 3.92 19.22 3.56
CA LEU A 226 2.74 19.89 3.00
C LEU A 226 1.43 19.31 3.51
N TYR A 227 1.44 18.15 4.18
CA TYR A 227 0.21 17.53 4.66
C TYR A 227 -0.65 18.49 5.47
N PRO A 228 -0.14 19.23 6.48
CA PRO A 228 -0.99 20.12 7.26
C PRO A 228 -1.64 21.22 6.41
N GLU A 229 -0.84 21.91 5.61
CA GLU A 229 -1.28 23.07 4.81
C GLU A 229 -2.22 22.64 3.67
N LEU A 230 -1.88 21.56 2.96
CA LEU A 230 -2.67 21.06 1.85
C LEU A 230 -4.01 20.49 2.32
N ILE A 231 -4.02 19.73 3.42
CA ILE A 231 -5.28 19.24 4.01
C ILE A 231 -6.13 20.44 4.45
N ALA A 232 -5.56 21.40 5.18
CA ALA A 232 -6.29 22.60 5.60
C ALA A 232 -6.91 23.36 4.41
N MET A 233 -6.19 23.47 3.30
CA MET A 233 -6.66 24.12 2.07
C MET A 233 -7.81 23.34 1.42
N LEU A 234 -7.67 22.02 1.24
CA LEU A 234 -8.71 21.15 0.66
C LEU A 234 -9.99 21.13 1.53
N LEU A 235 -9.84 21.28 2.85
CA LEU A 235 -10.96 21.39 3.78
C LEU A 235 -11.75 22.70 3.65
N VAL A 236 -11.30 23.69 2.87
CA VAL A 236 -12.10 24.89 2.55
C VAL A 236 -12.74 24.79 1.16
N MET A 237 -12.27 23.91 0.28
CA MET A 237 -12.76 23.74 -1.11
C MET A 237 -14.06 22.91 -1.20
N PRO A 238 -14.91 23.07 -2.22
CA PRO A 238 -16.08 22.20 -2.38
C PRO A 238 -15.69 20.72 -2.51
N PHE A 239 -16.53 19.81 -2.02
CA PHE A 239 -16.31 18.37 -2.13
C PHE A 239 -16.61 17.89 -3.56
N THR A 240 -15.57 17.91 -4.38
CA THR A 240 -15.53 17.25 -5.70
C THR A 240 -14.86 15.88 -5.59
N ASP A 241 -15.01 15.03 -6.61
CA ASP A 241 -14.36 13.71 -6.66
C ASP A 241 -12.84 13.84 -6.46
N ASN A 242 -12.20 14.83 -7.10
CA ASN A 242 -10.76 15.07 -6.98
C ASN A 242 -10.34 15.58 -5.60
N THR A 243 -11.13 16.47 -4.99
CA THR A 243 -10.86 16.98 -3.63
C THR A 243 -10.95 15.85 -2.61
N CYS A 244 -12.03 15.07 -2.66
CA CYS A 244 -12.24 13.94 -1.78
C CYS A 244 -11.18 12.86 -1.98
N GLN A 245 -10.85 12.49 -3.22
CA GLN A 245 -9.79 11.50 -3.48
C GLN A 245 -8.42 11.98 -2.99
N THR A 246 -8.12 13.27 -3.14
CA THR A 246 -6.88 13.84 -2.58
C THR A 246 -6.89 13.76 -1.06
N LEU A 247 -8.00 14.10 -0.40
CA LEU A 247 -8.14 13.97 1.06
C LEU A 247 -8.02 12.51 1.53
N VAL A 248 -8.61 11.54 0.82
CA VAL A 248 -8.46 10.11 1.09
C VAL A 248 -6.99 9.72 1.08
N ASN A 249 -6.26 10.09 0.01
CA ASN A 249 -4.85 9.77 -0.14
C ASN A 249 -3.99 10.38 0.99
N LEU A 250 -4.30 11.61 1.41
CA LEU A 250 -3.57 12.31 2.47
C LEU A 250 -4.01 11.88 3.90
N SER A 251 -5.17 11.22 4.04
CA SER A 251 -5.74 10.81 5.35
C SER A 251 -4.86 9.84 6.12
N VAL A 252 -3.98 9.12 5.43
CA VAL A 252 -2.99 8.22 6.04
C VAL A 252 -2.06 9.01 6.97
N TRP A 253 -1.72 10.26 6.62
CA TRP A 253 -0.93 11.11 7.49
C TRP A 253 -1.73 11.59 8.71
N LEU A 254 -3.05 11.75 8.63
CA LEU A 254 -3.90 12.13 9.76
C LEU A 254 -3.96 11.04 10.84
N GLN A 255 -3.61 9.80 10.51
CA GLN A 255 -3.45 8.76 11.50
C GLN A 255 -2.34 9.13 12.50
N GLN A 256 -2.63 8.92 13.77
CA GLN A 256 -1.68 9.20 14.85
C GLN A 256 -0.43 8.29 14.70
N PRO A 257 0.78 8.81 15.02
CA PRO A 257 1.97 7.98 15.10
C PRO A 257 1.77 6.85 16.11
N ALA A 258 2.37 5.69 15.84
CA ALA A 258 2.31 4.55 16.76
C ALA A 258 3.30 4.67 17.92
N MET A 259 4.45 5.30 17.67
CA MET A 259 5.61 5.30 18.57
C MET A 259 6.04 6.71 19.02
N ASP A 260 5.63 7.75 18.28
CA ASP A 260 5.84 9.16 18.64
C ASP A 260 4.65 9.76 19.42
N VAL A 261 4.82 10.98 19.93
CA VAL A 261 3.76 11.71 20.67
C VAL A 261 2.60 12.04 19.72
N LYS A 262 1.37 11.89 20.20
CA LYS A 262 0.16 12.30 19.47
C LYS A 262 0.30 13.75 18.99
N SER A 263 -0.04 14.01 17.74
CA SER A 263 0.05 15.33 17.14
C SER A 263 -1.28 16.06 17.25
N ALA A 264 -1.29 17.18 17.96
CA ALA A 264 -2.46 18.05 18.07
C ALA A 264 -2.92 18.58 16.70
N VAL A 265 -2.00 18.84 15.78
CA VAL A 265 -2.32 19.30 14.41
C VAL A 265 -3.08 18.24 13.63
N LYS A 266 -2.67 16.97 13.74
CA LYS A 266 -3.38 15.85 13.09
C LYS A 266 -4.78 15.68 13.66
N GLU A 267 -4.93 15.81 14.98
CA GLU A 267 -6.22 15.73 15.66
C GLU A 267 -7.14 16.88 15.22
N GLU A 268 -6.65 18.12 15.23
CA GLU A 268 -7.40 19.29 14.76
C GLU A 268 -7.88 19.13 13.30
N LEU A 269 -7.00 18.70 12.39
CA LEU A 269 -7.36 18.50 10.98
C LEU A 269 -8.32 17.33 10.78
N SER A 270 -8.17 16.26 11.54
CA SER A 270 -9.13 15.14 11.55
C SER A 270 -10.50 15.61 12.02
N THR A 271 -10.57 16.41 13.09
CA THR A 271 -11.83 17.00 13.56
C THR A 271 -12.45 17.92 12.51
N LYS A 272 -11.67 18.76 11.84
CA LYS A 272 -12.16 19.63 10.75
C LYS A 272 -12.68 18.84 9.55
N LEU A 273 -11.99 17.77 9.16
CA LEU A 273 -12.45 16.85 8.10
C LEU A 273 -13.83 16.29 8.43
N PHE A 274 -13.99 15.69 9.61
CA PHE A 274 -15.26 15.13 10.02
C PHE A 274 -16.34 16.20 10.25
N ALA A 275 -16.01 17.37 10.78
CA ALA A 275 -16.97 18.47 10.91
C ALA A 275 -17.52 18.90 9.54
N LYS A 276 -16.66 18.95 8.53
CA LYS A 276 -17.09 19.26 7.16
C LYS A 276 -17.96 18.19 6.55
N CYS A 277 -17.57 16.93 6.67
CA CYS A 277 -18.42 15.80 6.23
C CYS A 277 -19.80 15.85 6.88
N HIS A 278 -19.83 16.09 8.19
CA HIS A 278 -21.07 16.21 8.94
C HIS A 278 -21.93 17.37 8.43
N SER A 279 -21.34 18.53 8.16
CA SER A 279 -22.05 19.69 7.59
C SER A 279 -22.69 19.38 6.24
N VAL A 280 -21.95 18.72 5.33
CA VAL A 280 -22.46 18.37 3.99
C VAL A 280 -23.62 17.38 4.08
N LEU A 281 -23.52 16.38 4.95
CA LEU A 281 -24.57 15.38 5.13
C LEU A 281 -25.80 15.97 5.84
N LEU A 282 -25.60 16.85 6.82
CA LEU A 282 -26.69 17.51 7.55
C LEU A 282 -27.46 18.48 6.66
N GLU A 283 -26.78 19.31 5.86
CA GLU A 283 -27.42 20.23 4.91
C GLU A 283 -28.30 19.49 3.89
N TYR A 284 -27.84 18.34 3.41
CA TYR A 284 -28.66 17.46 2.56
C TYR A 284 -29.86 16.87 3.30
N ALA A 285 -29.68 16.46 4.56
CA ALA A 285 -30.77 15.94 5.36
C ALA A 285 -31.84 17.02 5.61
N GLU A 286 -31.45 18.25 5.93
CA GLU A 286 -32.36 19.37 6.19
C GLU A 286 -33.12 19.80 4.92
N THR A 287 -32.42 19.94 3.78
CA THR A 287 -33.05 20.34 2.50
C THR A 287 -34.13 19.36 2.05
N MET A 288 -33.93 18.06 2.24
CA MET A 288 -34.94 17.05 1.90
C MET A 288 -36.11 16.99 2.89
N GLU A 289 -35.99 17.50 4.13
CA GLU A 289 -37.15 17.67 5.03
C GLU A 289 -38.06 18.78 4.52
N THR A 290 -37.48 19.89 4.02
CA THR A 290 -38.27 21.04 3.53
C THR A 290 -39.04 20.79 2.23
N VAL A 291 -38.64 19.83 1.40
CA VAL A 291 -39.33 19.49 0.14
C VAL A 291 -40.51 18.53 0.37
N SER A 292 -40.52 17.82 1.51
CA SER A 292 -41.61 16.92 1.90
C SER A 292 -42.83 17.64 2.48
N ASP A 293 -42.68 18.91 2.87
CA ASP A 293 -43.72 19.72 3.53
C ASP A 293 -44.53 20.58 2.54
N GLU A 294 -44.34 20.42 1.22
CA GLU A 294 -45.36 20.82 0.25
C GLU A 294 -46.54 19.85 0.40
N GLU A 295 -47.39 20.10 1.40
CA GLU A 295 -48.72 19.52 1.51
C GLU A 295 -49.41 19.72 0.16
N VAL A 296 -49.52 18.64 -0.62
CA VAL A 296 -50.41 18.59 -1.78
C VAL A 296 -51.80 18.89 -1.23
N ASP A 297 -52.24 20.13 -1.41
CA ASP A 297 -53.56 20.58 -0.98
C ASP A 297 -54.60 19.69 -1.68
N PRO A 298 -55.28 18.77 -0.97
CA PRO A 298 -56.23 17.86 -1.58
C PRO A 298 -57.40 18.61 -2.22
N ASP A 299 -57.64 19.86 -1.81
CA ASP A 299 -58.67 20.72 -2.39
C ASP A 299 -58.24 21.27 -3.76
N GLN A 300 -56.94 21.45 -4.00
CA GLN A 300 -56.41 21.94 -5.28
C GLN A 300 -56.49 20.86 -6.38
N ASP A 301 -56.20 19.60 -6.03
CA ASP A 301 -56.35 18.46 -6.94
C ASP A 301 -57.82 18.12 -7.20
N ALA A 302 -58.69 18.26 -6.19
CA ALA A 302 -60.15 18.11 -6.38
C ALA A 302 -60.72 19.21 -7.28
N TYR A 303 -60.27 20.46 -7.11
CA TYR A 303 -60.69 21.60 -7.93
C TYR A 303 -60.24 21.50 -9.39
N LEU A 304 -59.02 20.99 -9.64
CA LEU A 304 -58.54 20.71 -11.01
C LEU A 304 -59.34 19.59 -11.68
N LYS A 305 -59.81 18.60 -10.90
CA LYS A 305 -60.70 17.54 -11.39
C LYS A 305 -62.10 18.04 -11.73
N GLU A 306 -62.64 18.99 -10.96
CA GLU A 306 -63.96 19.61 -11.24
C GLU A 306 -63.94 20.60 -12.40
N LEU A 307 -62.78 21.19 -12.73
CA LEU A 307 -62.62 22.08 -13.88
C LEU A 307 -62.43 21.35 -15.22
N SER A 308 -62.34 20.01 -15.22
CA SER A 308 -62.29 19.22 -16.44
C SER A 308 -63.71 19.08 -17.01
N PRO A 309 -64.10 19.89 -18.01
CA PRO A 309 -65.47 19.97 -18.46
C PRO A 309 -65.59 19.08 -19.69
N ASP A 310 -65.78 17.78 -19.49
CA ASP A 310 -66.46 16.87 -20.43
C ASP A 310 -66.58 15.49 -19.78
N GLY A 311 -67.78 15.23 -19.27
CA GLY A 311 -68.26 13.88 -19.01
C GLY A 311 -68.59 13.19 -20.34
N ASP A 312 -68.49 11.85 -20.30
CA ASP A 312 -68.83 10.91 -21.36
C ASP A 312 -67.94 10.94 -22.60
N GLY A 313 -66.73 10.40 -22.46
CA GLY A 313 -65.88 10.00 -23.57
C GLY A 313 -64.84 9.02 -23.08
N GLU A 314 -64.83 7.83 -23.69
CA GLU A 314 -63.83 6.76 -23.61
C GLU A 314 -62.51 7.14 -22.91
N ASP A 315 -62.12 6.35 -21.91
CA ASP A 315 -60.74 6.35 -21.40
C ASP A 315 -59.79 6.46 -22.59
N PRO A 316 -59.02 7.56 -22.73
CA PRO A 316 -57.88 7.50 -23.61
C PRO A 316 -56.97 6.47 -22.97
N VAL A 317 -56.93 5.28 -23.58
CA VAL A 317 -55.78 4.40 -23.51
C VAL A 317 -54.63 5.27 -24.00
N PHE A 318 -54.01 5.99 -23.07
CA PHE A 318 -52.63 6.40 -23.24
C PHE A 318 -51.90 5.09 -23.47
N GLU A 319 -51.48 4.89 -24.71
CA GLU A 319 -50.39 3.98 -25.00
C GLU A 319 -49.34 4.26 -23.91
N GLU A 320 -49.08 3.26 -23.08
CA GLU A 320 -47.84 3.18 -22.33
C GLU A 320 -46.75 3.23 -23.42
N GLU A 321 -46.37 4.45 -23.82
CA GLU A 321 -45.05 4.69 -24.35
C GLU A 321 -44.13 4.09 -23.31
N ASP A 322 -43.39 3.09 -23.77
CA ASP A 322 -42.31 2.33 -23.18
C ASP A 322 -41.15 3.28 -22.77
N GLY A 323 -41.48 4.38 -22.10
CA GLY A 323 -40.60 5.20 -21.31
C GLY A 323 -40.38 4.44 -20.03
N GLY A 324 -39.33 3.61 -20.03
CA GLY A 324 -38.73 3.05 -18.82
C GLY A 324 -38.35 4.15 -17.85
N GLY A 325 -39.34 4.67 -17.12
CA GLY A 325 -39.19 5.42 -15.90
C GLY A 325 -38.68 4.43 -14.87
N LYS A 326 -37.37 4.33 -14.75
CA LYS A 326 -36.75 3.90 -13.51
C LYS A 326 -37.39 4.73 -12.40
N GLU A 327 -38.13 4.08 -11.52
CA GLU A 327 -38.56 4.64 -10.24
C GLU A 327 -37.39 5.42 -9.62
N GLY A 328 -37.67 6.66 -9.23
CA GLY A 328 -36.68 7.67 -8.87
C GLY A 328 -35.68 7.20 -7.82
N SER A 329 -34.52 6.72 -8.27
CA SER A 329 -33.29 6.95 -7.53
C SER A 329 -33.09 8.46 -7.54
N HIS A 330 -33.45 9.15 -6.46
CA HIS A 330 -32.97 10.51 -6.23
C HIS A 330 -31.45 10.46 -6.31
N ASP A 331 -30.89 10.88 -7.44
CA ASP A 331 -29.45 10.96 -7.63
C ASP A 331 -28.91 11.91 -6.55
N LEU A 332 -28.12 11.34 -5.63
CA LEU A 332 -27.52 12.09 -4.53
C LEU A 332 -26.71 13.27 -5.11
N PRO A 333 -26.77 14.47 -4.50
CA PRO A 333 -25.91 15.57 -4.90
C PRO A 333 -24.44 15.13 -4.88
N ASP A 334 -23.66 15.60 -5.86
CA ASP A 334 -22.26 15.16 -6.04
C ASP A 334 -21.43 15.30 -4.76
N ALA A 335 -21.60 16.39 -4.01
CA ALA A 335 -20.90 16.60 -2.74
C ALA A 335 -21.23 15.52 -1.69
N VAL A 336 -22.48 15.07 -1.63
CA VAL A 336 -22.94 14.02 -0.71
C VAL A 336 -22.37 12.67 -1.15
N ARG A 337 -22.46 12.35 -2.45
CA ARG A 337 -21.87 11.14 -3.04
C ARG A 337 -20.35 11.07 -2.75
N CYS A 338 -19.63 12.15 -3.03
CA CYS A 338 -18.19 12.26 -2.78
C CYS A 338 -17.86 12.13 -1.27
N CYS A 339 -18.67 12.73 -0.39
CA CYS A 339 -18.49 12.64 1.05
C CYS A 339 -18.66 11.21 1.57
N LEU A 340 -19.73 10.52 1.16
CA LEU A 340 -19.99 9.14 1.56
C LEU A 340 -18.89 8.20 1.06
N GLU A 341 -18.45 8.39 -0.17
CA GLU A 341 -17.36 7.58 -0.74
C GLU A 341 -16.02 7.84 -0.02
N MET A 342 -15.73 9.09 0.31
CA MET A 342 -14.56 9.43 1.14
C MET A 342 -14.63 8.76 2.52
N LEU A 343 -15.77 8.77 3.20
CA LEU A 343 -15.92 8.13 4.52
C LEU A 343 -15.67 6.61 4.46
N LYS A 344 -16.03 5.93 3.35
CA LYS A 344 -15.70 4.52 3.12
C LYS A 344 -14.20 4.28 2.96
N GLN A 345 -13.46 5.23 2.38
CA GLN A 345 -12.06 5.01 2.02
C GLN A 345 -11.08 5.55 3.08
N VAL A 346 -11.45 6.56 3.85
CA VAL A 346 -10.59 7.18 4.88
C VAL A 346 -10.29 6.21 6.03
N LYS A 347 -9.01 5.93 6.28
CA LYS A 347 -8.53 5.00 7.31
C LYS A 347 -8.57 5.58 8.74
N LEU A 348 -9.41 6.58 9.02
CA LEU A 348 -9.54 7.23 10.34
C LEU A 348 -10.74 6.67 11.10
N PRO A 349 -10.70 6.64 12.44
CA PRO A 349 -11.86 6.30 13.23
C PRO A 349 -12.96 7.35 13.01
N ILE A 350 -14.16 6.90 12.65
CA ILE A 350 -15.32 7.73 12.39
C ILE A 350 -15.94 8.12 13.74
N PRO A 351 -16.11 9.43 14.01
CA PRO A 351 -16.74 9.89 15.23
C PRO A 351 -18.19 9.39 15.40
N GLN A 352 -18.59 9.12 16.66
CA GLN A 352 -19.89 8.51 16.98
C GLN A 352 -21.09 9.30 16.48
N ASN A 353 -21.00 10.64 16.41
CA ASN A 353 -22.08 11.50 15.94
C ASN A 353 -22.49 11.24 14.48
N PHE A 354 -21.67 10.56 13.68
CA PHE A 354 -22.04 10.13 12.33
C PHE A 354 -23.08 9.01 12.33
N THR A 355 -23.15 8.19 13.38
CA THR A 355 -24.10 7.07 13.42
C THR A 355 -25.54 7.57 13.28
N ALA A 356 -25.90 8.65 13.97
CA ALA A 356 -27.26 9.22 13.95
C ALA A 356 -27.65 9.79 12.57
N ILE A 357 -26.72 10.46 11.88
CA ILE A 357 -26.98 11.01 10.54
C ILE A 357 -27.06 9.90 9.51
N LEU A 358 -26.10 8.97 9.53
CA LEU A 358 -26.04 7.88 8.54
C LEU A 358 -27.16 6.83 8.74
N SER A 359 -27.80 6.80 9.90
CA SER A 359 -28.99 5.97 10.16
C SER A 359 -30.30 6.58 9.64
N LEU A 360 -30.28 7.81 9.12
CA LEU A 360 -31.47 8.39 8.50
C LEU A 360 -31.85 7.55 7.25
N PRO A 361 -33.14 7.31 6.99
CA PRO A 361 -33.61 6.42 5.90
C PRO A 361 -33.18 6.85 4.48
N ARG A 362 -32.61 8.05 4.36
CA ARG A 362 -32.18 8.68 3.10
C ARG A 362 -30.78 8.27 2.67
N PHE A 363 -30.00 7.65 3.57
CA PHE A 363 -28.70 7.08 3.24
C PHE A 363 -28.84 5.57 3.09
N GLU A 364 -28.02 4.95 2.23
CA GLU A 364 -28.08 3.51 2.00
C GLU A 364 -28.00 2.72 3.32
N ASN A 365 -29.05 1.95 3.64
CA ASN A 365 -29.15 1.11 4.85
C ASN A 365 -27.97 0.10 5.02
N GLY A 366 -27.20 -0.14 3.96
CA GLY A 366 -26.00 -0.99 4.00
C GLY A 366 -24.69 -0.28 4.35
N LEU A 367 -24.63 1.06 4.29
CA LEU A 367 -23.39 1.82 4.50
C LEU A 367 -22.93 1.76 5.97
N VAL A 368 -23.84 2.03 6.90
CA VAL A 368 -23.55 1.99 8.34
C VAL A 368 -23.12 0.59 8.74
N SER A 369 -23.84 -0.44 8.29
CA SER A 369 -23.52 -1.84 8.55
C SER A 369 -22.11 -2.20 8.06
N LYS A 370 -21.71 -1.78 6.86
CA LYS A 370 -20.34 -1.99 6.34
C LYS A 370 -19.28 -1.27 7.17
N LEU A 371 -19.50 0.01 7.49
CA LEU A 371 -18.55 0.80 8.30
C LEU A 371 -18.40 0.23 9.73
N MET A 372 -19.48 -0.32 10.29
CA MET A 372 -19.47 -1.01 11.59
C MET A 372 -18.78 -2.38 11.54
N GLU A 373 -18.98 -3.16 10.48
CA GLU A 373 -18.30 -4.45 10.27
C GLU A 373 -16.77 -4.27 10.17
N GLU A 374 -16.34 -3.19 9.52
CA GLU A 374 -14.93 -2.81 9.40
C GLU A 374 -14.32 -2.27 10.70
N GLY A 375 -15.11 -2.08 11.77
CA GLY A 375 -14.62 -1.61 13.06
C GLY A 375 -14.11 -0.17 13.05
N ARG A 376 -14.69 0.69 12.19
CA ARG A 376 -14.24 2.09 12.05
C ARG A 376 -14.83 3.04 13.08
N PHE A 377 -15.78 2.61 13.89
CA PHE A 377 -16.32 3.42 14.99
C PHE A 377 -15.51 3.19 16.25
N ASP A 378 -15.37 4.23 17.07
CA ASP A 378 -14.66 4.15 18.35
C ASP A 378 -15.26 3.04 19.24
N ASP A 379 -14.39 2.21 19.83
CA ASP A 379 -14.70 0.87 20.39
C ASP A 379 -15.76 0.89 21.51
N ASP A 380 -15.98 2.05 22.14
CA ASP A 380 -16.95 2.21 23.24
C ASP A 380 -18.42 1.98 22.82
N CYS A 381 -18.75 2.01 21.51
CA CYS A 381 -20.15 1.90 21.04
C CYS A 381 -20.53 0.52 20.45
N ALA A 382 -19.57 -0.35 20.13
CA ALA A 382 -19.85 -1.69 19.58
C ALA A 382 -20.64 -2.58 20.57
N LEU A 383 -20.60 -2.25 21.86
CA LEU A 383 -21.32 -2.93 22.93
C LEU A 383 -22.77 -2.43 23.09
N THR A 384 -23.06 -1.17 22.78
CA THR A 384 -24.36 -0.52 23.05
C THR A 384 -25.36 -0.70 21.91
N GLN A 385 -24.93 -0.62 20.64
CA GLN A 385 -25.83 -0.75 19.49
C GLN A 385 -26.12 -2.20 19.05
N ARG A 386 -25.21 -3.16 19.32
CA ARG A 386 -25.50 -4.60 19.09
C ARG A 386 -26.67 -5.12 19.93
N GLY A 387 -26.99 -4.45 21.04
CA GLY A 387 -28.18 -4.75 21.84
C GLY A 387 -29.50 -4.28 21.21
N SER A 388 -29.47 -3.26 20.36
CA SER A 388 -30.69 -2.64 19.79
C SER A 388 -31.18 -3.38 18.53
N VAL A 389 -30.27 -3.78 17.64
CA VAL A 389 -30.64 -4.46 16.38
C VAL A 389 -31.12 -5.90 16.63
N ALA A 390 -30.61 -6.56 17.68
CA ALA A 390 -31.10 -7.88 18.09
C ALA A 390 -32.51 -7.87 18.70
N PHE A 391 -33.00 -6.70 19.16
CA PHE A 391 -34.30 -6.59 19.83
C PHE A 391 -35.45 -6.32 18.86
N GLU A 392 -35.20 -5.68 17.71
CA GLU A 392 -36.24 -5.41 16.71
C GLU A 392 -36.49 -6.58 15.76
N SER A 393 -35.52 -7.47 15.53
CA SER A 393 -35.74 -8.70 14.74
C SER A 393 -36.46 -9.83 15.51
N SER A 394 -36.74 -9.64 16.80
CA SER A 394 -37.29 -10.67 17.70
C SER A 394 -38.75 -10.44 18.11
N ALA A 395 -39.37 -9.33 17.72
CA ALA A 395 -40.69 -8.91 18.20
C ALA A 395 -41.87 -9.26 17.26
N GLY A 396 -41.65 -10.11 16.26
CA GLY A 396 -42.60 -10.35 15.19
C GLY A 396 -42.91 -11.81 14.91
N GLU A 397 -43.07 -12.69 15.91
CA GLU A 397 -43.70 -14.01 15.70
C GLU A 397 -44.08 -14.67 17.04
N LEU A 398 -45.25 -14.31 17.56
CA LEU A 398 -45.86 -14.99 18.71
C LEU A 398 -47.31 -15.35 18.35
N GLY A 399 -47.49 -16.58 17.88
CA GLY A 399 -48.82 -17.16 17.75
C GLY A 399 -48.89 -18.39 16.85
N LYS A 400 -48.75 -19.60 17.44
CA LYS A 400 -49.78 -20.67 17.44
C LYS A 400 -49.20 -22.05 17.79
N SER A 401 -49.73 -22.60 18.90
CA SER A 401 -50.08 -24.00 19.19
C SER A 401 -49.12 -25.15 18.86
N SER A 402 -48.69 -25.87 19.92
CA SER A 402 -48.36 -27.32 19.89
C SER A 402 -49.54 -28.18 19.39
N PRO A 403 -49.27 -29.42 18.91
CA PRO A 403 -49.36 -30.55 19.85
C PRO A 403 -48.33 -31.70 19.63
N ALA A 404 -48.00 -32.34 20.77
CA ALA A 404 -47.75 -33.76 21.01
C ALA A 404 -46.63 -34.56 20.26
N LEU A 405 -45.75 -35.13 21.09
CA LEU A 405 -44.76 -36.21 20.83
C LEU A 405 -45.42 -37.52 20.31
N PRO A 406 -44.63 -38.43 19.69
CA PRO A 406 -43.98 -39.48 20.50
C PRO A 406 -42.50 -39.75 20.13
N HIS A 407 -41.78 -40.18 21.17
CA HIS A 407 -40.50 -40.89 21.21
C HIS A 407 -39.95 -41.48 19.90
N GLU A 408 -38.67 -41.17 19.61
CA GLU A 408 -37.72 -42.18 19.16
C GLU A 408 -36.27 -41.78 19.49
N ASN A 409 -35.49 -42.78 19.91
CA ASN A 409 -34.12 -42.67 20.40
C ASN A 409 -33.16 -42.34 19.25
N HIS A 410 -32.46 -41.20 19.35
CA HIS A 410 -31.11 -41.07 18.79
C HIS A 410 -30.27 -40.14 19.68
N MET A 411 -29.24 -40.71 20.29
CA MET A 411 -28.15 -39.94 20.91
C MET A 411 -27.40 -39.19 19.81
N GLU A 412 -27.79 -37.96 19.52
CA GLU A 412 -26.91 -37.00 18.85
C GLU A 412 -26.18 -36.19 19.92
N THR A 413 -24.86 -36.30 19.84
CA THR A 413 -23.88 -35.62 20.67
C THR A 413 -24.02 -34.12 20.40
N THR A 414 -24.53 -33.38 21.39
CA THR A 414 -24.57 -31.92 21.35
C THR A 414 -23.13 -31.40 21.26
N PRO A 415 -22.80 -30.44 20.37
CA PRO A 415 -21.48 -29.81 20.36
C PRO A 415 -21.30 -29.08 21.69
N GLY A 416 -20.29 -29.47 22.45
CA GLY A 416 -20.05 -28.97 23.81
C GLY A 416 -19.81 -27.46 23.81
N PHE A 417 -20.70 -26.72 24.45
CA PHE A 417 -20.50 -25.32 24.80
C PHE A 417 -19.52 -25.21 25.98
N LEU A 418 -18.57 -24.27 25.93
CA LEU A 418 -17.67 -23.94 27.06
C LEU A 418 -18.38 -23.11 28.14
N THR A 419 -19.50 -23.59 28.70
CA THR A 419 -20.33 -22.82 29.66
C THR A 419 -19.96 -22.99 31.13
N SER A 420 -18.91 -23.76 31.47
CA SER A 420 -18.41 -23.86 32.86
C SER A 420 -17.05 -23.18 32.98
N GLN A 421 -17.06 -21.88 33.30
CA GLN A 421 -15.88 -21.00 33.41
C GLN A 421 -14.91 -21.35 34.56
N ALA A 422 -15.13 -22.42 35.33
CA ALA A 422 -14.39 -22.61 36.58
C ALA A 422 -13.08 -23.39 36.47
N ASN A 423 -12.82 -24.19 35.42
CA ASN A 423 -11.62 -25.05 35.35
C ASN A 423 -11.22 -25.43 33.91
N LEU A 424 -11.05 -24.46 33.01
CA LEU A 424 -10.50 -24.77 31.68
C LEU A 424 -8.97 -24.91 31.79
N THR A 425 -8.40 -26.09 31.49
CA THR A 425 -6.94 -26.26 31.46
C THR A 425 -6.38 -26.05 30.04
N LEU A 426 -5.07 -25.78 29.92
CA LEU A 426 -4.39 -25.66 28.62
C LEU A 426 -4.52 -26.95 27.77
N THR A 427 -4.47 -28.11 28.40
CA THR A 427 -4.66 -29.41 27.76
C THR A 427 -6.09 -29.58 27.22
N ASP A 428 -7.09 -29.13 27.98
CA ASP A 428 -8.49 -29.17 27.57
C ASP A 428 -8.76 -28.21 26.42
N ALA A 429 -8.16 -27.01 26.45
CA ALA A 429 -8.22 -26.04 25.37
C ALA A 429 -7.64 -26.59 24.05
N GLY A 430 -6.46 -27.23 24.11
CA GLY A 430 -5.85 -27.88 22.95
C GLY A 430 -6.75 -28.96 22.32
N ASN A 431 -7.35 -29.81 23.16
CA ASN A 431 -8.27 -30.86 22.72
C ASN A 431 -9.60 -30.32 22.20
N PHE A 432 -10.13 -29.26 22.81
CA PHE A 432 -11.35 -28.59 22.37
C PHE A 432 -11.17 -27.99 20.97
N MET A 433 -10.07 -27.28 20.73
CA MET A 433 -9.78 -26.72 19.43
C MET A 433 -9.72 -27.80 18.35
N ASN A 434 -9.01 -28.92 18.59
CA ASN A 434 -8.93 -29.98 17.58
C ASN A 434 -10.30 -30.61 17.21
N LYS A 435 -11.33 -30.46 18.06
CA LYS A 435 -12.66 -31.04 17.86
C LYS A 435 -13.69 -30.05 17.33
N SER A 436 -13.56 -28.77 17.66
CA SER A 436 -14.53 -27.74 17.29
C SER A 436 -14.12 -27.02 16.01
N PRO A 437 -14.87 -27.14 14.90
CA PRO A 437 -14.52 -26.51 13.63
C PRO A 437 -14.71 -24.99 13.62
N GLN A 438 -15.59 -24.45 14.48
CA GLN A 438 -15.84 -23.01 14.61
C GLN A 438 -15.84 -22.60 16.09
N LEU A 439 -15.35 -21.40 16.38
CA LEU A 439 -15.31 -20.84 17.74
C LEU A 439 -16.39 -19.78 17.93
N THR A 440 -17.24 -19.95 18.95
CA THR A 440 -18.18 -18.90 19.35
C THR A 440 -17.44 -17.73 20.01
N LYS A 441 -18.03 -16.54 20.04
CA LYS A 441 -17.43 -15.35 20.71
C LYS A 441 -17.13 -15.60 22.20
N THR A 442 -17.95 -16.41 22.86
CA THR A 442 -17.74 -16.85 24.24
C THR A 442 -16.53 -17.76 24.37
N ASP A 443 -16.33 -18.70 23.43
CA ASP A 443 -15.16 -19.58 23.42
C ASP A 443 -13.87 -18.77 23.20
N GLN A 444 -13.90 -17.82 22.26
CA GLN A 444 -12.77 -16.92 21.98
C GLN A 444 -12.36 -16.15 23.24
N THR A 445 -13.33 -15.57 23.95
CA THR A 445 -13.07 -14.79 25.18
C THR A 445 -12.50 -15.69 26.29
N ALA A 446 -13.03 -16.89 26.46
CA ALA A 446 -12.54 -17.85 27.45
C ALA A 446 -11.11 -18.33 27.15
N LEU A 447 -10.82 -18.63 25.88
CA LEU A 447 -9.49 -19.06 25.43
C LEU A 447 -8.44 -17.95 25.55
N ILE A 448 -8.83 -16.70 25.26
CA ILE A 448 -7.99 -15.52 25.49
C ILE A 448 -7.72 -15.32 26.99
N GLY A 449 -8.75 -15.45 27.84
CA GLY A 449 -8.59 -15.39 29.29
C GLY A 449 -7.60 -16.43 29.81
N LEU A 450 -7.71 -17.66 29.31
CA LEU A 450 -6.77 -18.73 29.64
C LEU A 450 -5.33 -18.41 29.22
N LEU A 451 -5.13 -17.86 28.02
CA LEU A 451 -3.81 -17.40 27.58
C LEU A 451 -3.26 -16.29 28.47
N TYR A 452 -4.10 -15.33 28.86
CA TYR A 452 -3.70 -14.22 29.73
C TYR A 452 -3.21 -14.73 31.08
N GLU A 453 -3.92 -15.67 31.70
CA GLU A 453 -3.54 -16.27 32.99
C GLU A 453 -2.18 -16.97 32.89
N ASN A 454 -1.99 -17.82 31.87
CA ASN A 454 -0.81 -18.68 31.75
C ASN A 454 0.42 -18.00 31.13
N LEU A 455 0.23 -16.95 30.32
CA LEU A 455 1.31 -16.13 29.75
C LEU A 455 1.54 -14.82 30.52
N SER A 456 0.83 -14.59 31.63
CA SER A 456 1.18 -13.48 32.52
C SER A 456 2.59 -13.66 33.08
N SER A 457 3.34 -12.56 33.23
CA SER A 457 4.79 -12.54 33.53
C SER A 457 5.21 -13.11 34.90
N GLU A 458 4.29 -13.74 35.63
CA GLU A 458 4.49 -14.31 36.96
C GLU A 458 4.58 -15.86 36.96
N SER A 459 4.38 -16.51 35.81
CA SER A 459 4.53 -17.98 35.71
C SER A 459 6.00 -18.41 35.65
N ASP A 460 6.43 -19.17 36.66
CA ASP A 460 7.78 -19.73 36.76
C ASP A 460 7.91 -21.14 36.16
N ASP A 461 6.84 -21.71 35.59
CA ASP A 461 6.88 -23.04 34.99
C ASP A 461 7.03 -22.99 33.46
N LEU A 462 8.20 -23.45 32.98
CA LEU A 462 8.54 -23.49 31.56
C LEU A 462 7.58 -24.39 30.77
N ALA A 463 7.14 -25.52 31.33
CA ALA A 463 6.27 -26.45 30.61
C ALA A 463 4.87 -25.86 30.38
N THR A 464 4.33 -25.17 31.39
CA THR A 464 3.07 -24.42 31.27
C THR A 464 3.18 -23.30 30.23
N LEU A 465 4.29 -22.56 30.23
CA LEU A 465 4.54 -21.50 29.25
C LEU A 465 4.64 -22.03 27.81
N GLU A 466 5.38 -23.12 27.60
CA GLU A 466 5.49 -23.77 26.29
C GLU A 466 4.13 -24.25 25.79
N MET A 467 3.35 -24.90 26.65
CA MET A 467 1.99 -25.34 26.32
C MET A 467 1.06 -24.17 26.00
N ALA A 468 1.18 -23.05 26.72
CA ALA A 468 0.39 -21.86 26.44
C ALA A 468 0.74 -21.22 25.09
N VAL A 469 2.02 -21.22 24.69
CA VAL A 469 2.45 -20.77 23.36
C VAL A 469 1.96 -21.71 22.27
N ASP A 470 1.96 -23.02 22.50
CA ASP A 470 1.41 -23.99 21.53
C ASP A 470 -0.10 -23.80 21.34
N VAL A 471 -0.84 -23.59 22.44
CA VAL A 471 -2.27 -23.24 22.40
C VAL A 471 -2.48 -21.93 21.64
N ALA A 472 -1.69 -20.89 21.91
CA ALA A 472 -1.74 -19.62 21.19
C ALA A 472 -1.43 -19.79 19.68
N ALA A 473 -0.48 -20.66 19.34
CA ALA A 473 -0.14 -20.95 17.95
C ALA A 473 -1.28 -21.64 17.21
N VAL A 474 -1.96 -22.60 17.83
CA VAL A 474 -3.15 -23.25 17.26
C VAL A 474 -4.30 -22.24 17.13
N LEU A 475 -4.54 -21.40 18.14
CA LEU A 475 -5.56 -20.35 18.10
C LEU A 475 -5.33 -19.35 16.97
N SER A 476 -4.10 -18.87 16.82
CA SER A 476 -3.74 -17.89 15.78
C SER A 476 -3.89 -18.42 14.34
N GLY A 477 -3.95 -19.74 14.17
CA GLY A 477 -4.21 -20.35 12.86
C GLY A 477 -5.66 -20.26 12.41
N ARG A 478 -6.58 -19.77 13.25
CA ARG A 478 -8.02 -19.69 12.98
C ARG A 478 -8.42 -18.30 12.50
N GLU A 479 -9.24 -18.25 11.45
CA GLU A 479 -9.73 -16.98 10.89
C GLU A 479 -10.51 -16.17 11.93
N GLU A 480 -11.29 -16.83 12.79
CA GLU A 480 -12.08 -16.16 13.82
C GLU A 480 -11.22 -15.47 14.90
N MET A 481 -9.95 -15.88 15.03
CA MET A 481 -9.00 -15.33 16.01
C MET A 481 -8.13 -14.20 15.44
N GLN A 482 -8.34 -13.79 14.18
CA GLN A 482 -7.54 -12.74 13.55
C GLN A 482 -7.57 -11.42 14.34
N LYS A 483 -8.72 -11.07 14.93
CA LYS A 483 -8.87 -9.87 15.79
C LYS A 483 -8.10 -9.95 17.11
N ALA A 484 -7.70 -11.15 17.54
CA ALA A 484 -6.96 -11.37 18.78
C ALA A 484 -5.44 -11.40 18.58
N HIS A 485 -4.94 -11.31 17.35
CA HIS A 485 -3.51 -11.40 17.05
C HIS A 485 -2.66 -10.35 17.79
N ASP A 486 -3.13 -9.11 17.86
CA ASP A 486 -2.43 -8.05 18.59
C ASP A 486 -2.36 -8.33 20.10
N LEU A 487 -3.44 -8.88 20.67
CA LEU A 487 -3.48 -9.27 22.08
C LEU A 487 -2.53 -10.44 22.35
N ILE A 488 -2.50 -11.45 21.48
CA ILE A 488 -1.55 -12.56 21.58
C ILE A 488 -0.11 -12.03 21.52
N ALA A 489 0.20 -11.12 20.59
CA ALA A 489 1.53 -10.50 20.50
C ALA A 489 1.91 -9.78 21.80
N HIS A 490 0.96 -9.04 22.39
CA HIS A 490 1.16 -8.35 23.67
C HIS A 490 1.54 -9.32 24.80
N LEU A 491 0.90 -10.49 24.86
CA LEU A 491 1.21 -11.54 25.83
C LEU A 491 2.58 -12.18 25.60
N LEU A 492 3.07 -12.23 24.36
CA LEU A 492 4.37 -12.83 24.01
C LEU A 492 5.56 -11.90 24.27
N TRP A 493 5.41 -10.58 24.12
CA TRP A 493 6.54 -9.65 24.23
C TRP A 493 7.32 -9.73 25.56
N PRO A 494 6.70 -9.88 26.74
CA PRO A 494 7.42 -10.05 28.01
C PRO A 494 8.39 -11.23 27.99
N HIS A 495 8.01 -12.32 27.32
CA HIS A 495 8.73 -13.59 27.25
C HIS A 495 9.90 -13.61 26.26
N LEU A 496 10.04 -12.57 25.43
CA LEU A 496 11.15 -12.47 24.48
C LEU A 496 12.50 -12.20 25.16
N LYS A 497 12.52 -11.88 26.46
CA LYS A 497 13.72 -11.64 27.26
C LYS A 497 14.11 -12.93 27.99
N PRO A 498 15.41 -13.26 28.12
CA PRO A 498 15.84 -14.40 28.92
C PRO A 498 15.33 -14.33 30.37
N ASN A 499 14.60 -15.36 30.79
CA ASN A 499 14.16 -15.51 32.17
C ASN A 499 15.28 -16.19 32.97
N LYS A 500 15.74 -15.53 34.03
CA LYS A 500 16.84 -16.04 34.86
C LYS A 500 16.48 -17.32 35.61
N SER A 501 15.20 -17.60 35.86
CA SER A 501 14.76 -18.84 36.50
C SER A 501 15.06 -20.08 35.64
N PHE A 502 15.14 -19.92 34.32
CA PHE A 502 15.44 -21.01 33.37
C PHE A 502 16.93 -21.15 33.05
N ILE A 503 17.79 -20.31 33.64
CA ILE A 503 19.23 -20.32 33.39
C ILE A 503 19.95 -20.98 34.56
N ARG A 504 20.52 -22.16 34.32
CA ARG A 504 21.33 -22.90 35.29
C ARG A 504 22.80 -22.70 35.00
N THR A 505 23.61 -22.42 36.02
CA THR A 505 25.07 -22.35 35.86
C THR A 505 25.72 -23.59 36.45
N ILE A 506 26.34 -24.40 35.60
CA ILE A 506 27.17 -25.52 36.02
C ILE A 506 28.61 -25.00 36.20
N LYS A 507 29.18 -25.22 37.40
CA LYS A 507 30.56 -24.87 37.71
C LYS A 507 31.39 -26.12 37.92
N VAL A 508 32.43 -26.30 37.12
CA VAL A 508 33.40 -27.41 37.23
C VAL A 508 34.80 -26.81 37.36
N GLY A 509 35.31 -26.76 38.60
CA GLY A 509 36.57 -26.07 38.91
C GLY A 509 36.51 -24.57 38.60
N ASN A 510 37.40 -24.09 37.72
CA ASN A 510 37.44 -22.70 37.24
C ASN A 510 36.52 -22.45 36.03
N MET A 511 35.92 -23.49 35.46
CA MET A 511 35.03 -23.39 34.32
C MET A 511 33.59 -23.15 34.79
N LYS A 512 32.92 -22.15 34.21
CA LYS A 512 31.49 -21.89 34.39
C LYS A 512 30.80 -22.01 33.03
N GLN A 513 29.74 -22.81 32.96
CA GLN A 513 28.89 -22.93 31.79
C GLN A 513 27.46 -22.57 32.20
N ALA A 514 26.86 -21.59 31.54
CA ALA A 514 25.43 -21.33 31.65
C ALA A 514 24.68 -22.20 30.65
N ILE A 515 23.59 -22.82 31.09
CA ILE A 515 22.63 -23.57 30.28
C ILE A 515 21.30 -22.84 30.43
N ASP A 516 20.75 -22.36 29.32
CA ASP A 516 19.46 -21.68 29.27
C ASP A 516 18.42 -22.65 28.69
N ASP A 517 17.59 -23.22 29.57
CA ASP A 517 16.54 -24.15 29.17
C ASP A 517 15.40 -23.43 28.42
N GLY A 518 15.30 -22.10 28.57
CA GLY A 518 14.25 -21.28 27.98
C GLY A 518 14.50 -20.83 26.54
N VAL A 519 15.61 -21.24 25.90
CA VAL A 519 15.93 -20.83 24.51
C VAL A 519 14.87 -21.33 23.53
N SER A 520 14.43 -22.59 23.67
CA SER A 520 13.40 -23.19 22.80
C SER A 520 12.09 -22.44 22.90
N PHE A 521 11.62 -22.18 24.12
CA PHE A 521 10.43 -21.38 24.39
C PHE A 521 10.49 -19.99 23.73
N ARG A 522 11.59 -19.23 23.92
CA ARG A 522 11.74 -17.91 23.29
C ARG A 522 11.72 -17.99 21.76
N LEU A 523 12.33 -19.02 21.18
CA LEU A 523 12.32 -19.25 19.73
C LEU A 523 10.90 -19.52 19.21
N ASN A 524 10.07 -20.25 19.98
CA ASN A 524 8.66 -20.44 19.67
C ASN A 524 7.87 -19.13 19.75
N CYS A 525 8.16 -18.25 20.73
CA CYS A 525 7.53 -16.92 20.79
C CYS A 525 7.84 -16.08 19.54
N TYR A 526 9.11 -16.01 19.11
CA TYR A 526 9.47 -15.28 17.89
C TYR A 526 8.84 -15.88 16.63
N THR A 527 8.80 -17.22 16.55
CA THR A 527 8.20 -17.93 15.41
C THR A 527 6.70 -17.69 15.36
N LEU A 528 6.01 -17.66 16.50
CA LEU A 528 4.60 -17.33 16.58
C LEU A 528 4.35 -15.88 16.15
N LEU A 529 5.12 -14.92 16.67
CA LEU A 529 5.03 -13.51 16.25
C LEU A 529 5.17 -13.33 14.73
N GLN A 530 5.99 -14.15 14.06
CA GLN A 530 6.15 -14.11 12.60
C GLN A 530 4.88 -14.53 11.83
N ARG A 531 4.00 -15.31 12.46
CA ARG A 531 2.76 -15.81 11.84
C ARG A 531 1.56 -14.92 12.10
N LEU A 532 1.63 -14.05 13.10
CA LEU A 532 0.52 -13.18 13.48
C LEU A 532 0.32 -12.05 12.47
N GLN A 533 -0.93 -11.80 12.13
CA GLN A 533 -1.32 -10.62 11.34
C GLN A 533 -1.52 -9.44 12.27
N LEU A 534 -0.43 -8.70 12.52
CA LEU A 534 -0.40 -7.60 13.47
C LEU A 534 -0.89 -6.30 12.85
N CYS A 535 -1.54 -5.45 13.67
CA CYS A 535 -1.77 -4.06 13.31
C CYS A 535 -0.46 -3.28 13.27
N TYR A 536 -0.48 -2.10 12.64
CA TYR A 536 0.71 -1.26 12.49
C TYR A 536 1.42 -0.94 13.82
N GLN A 537 0.65 -0.66 14.89
CA GLN A 537 1.22 -0.37 16.20
C GLN A 537 1.98 -1.56 16.77
N SER A 538 1.39 -2.75 16.74
CA SER A 538 2.02 -3.99 17.20
C SER A 538 3.22 -4.39 16.33
N ARG A 539 3.19 -4.08 15.02
CA ARG A 539 4.36 -4.25 14.13
C ARG A 539 5.52 -3.37 14.58
N CYS A 540 5.29 -2.07 14.80
CA CYS A 540 6.31 -1.15 15.28
C CYS A 540 6.88 -1.59 16.65
N LYS A 541 6.00 -2.03 17.55
CA LYS A 541 6.42 -2.54 18.85
C LYS A 541 7.26 -3.82 18.73
N THR A 542 6.88 -4.74 17.85
CA THR A 542 7.64 -5.96 17.58
C THR A 542 9.03 -5.65 17.02
N LEU A 543 9.16 -4.66 16.13
CA LEU A 543 10.47 -4.18 15.65
C LEU A 543 11.36 -3.71 16.82
N GLU A 544 10.81 -2.92 17.75
CA GLU A 544 11.53 -2.46 18.93
C GLU A 544 11.97 -3.65 19.81
N GLU A 545 11.08 -4.60 20.07
CA GLU A 545 11.38 -5.78 20.89
C GLU A 545 12.42 -6.71 20.26
N CYS A 546 12.41 -6.89 18.93
CA CYS A 546 13.48 -7.59 18.21
C CYS A 546 14.86 -6.98 18.47
N VAL A 547 14.96 -5.65 18.44
CA VAL A 547 16.24 -4.94 18.63
C VAL A 547 16.66 -4.90 20.10
N GLU A 548 15.69 -4.76 21.01
CA GLU A 548 15.97 -4.65 22.44
C GLU A 548 16.17 -5.99 23.14
N LYS A 549 15.58 -7.09 22.65
CA LYS A 549 15.68 -8.41 23.26
C LYS A 549 16.39 -9.39 22.32
N GLY A 550 15.84 -9.62 21.13
CA GLY A 550 16.32 -10.66 20.20
C GLY A 550 17.77 -10.47 19.75
N PHE A 551 18.15 -9.25 19.36
CA PHE A 551 19.49 -8.96 18.86
C PHE A 551 20.59 -9.09 19.93
N LYS A 552 20.21 -9.15 21.21
CA LYS A 552 21.13 -9.36 22.35
C LYS A 552 21.27 -10.82 22.75
N ASP A 553 20.38 -11.69 22.27
CA ASP A 553 20.23 -13.06 22.76
C ASP A 553 21.23 -14.04 22.12
N GLU A 554 21.00 -15.35 22.24
CA GLU A 554 21.82 -16.37 21.61
C GLU A 554 21.69 -16.39 20.08
N THR A 555 22.67 -17.01 19.41
CA THR A 555 22.78 -17.03 17.93
C THR A 555 21.50 -17.44 17.23
N ALA A 556 20.83 -18.51 17.68
CA ALA A 556 19.61 -19.00 17.05
C ALA A 556 18.46 -17.98 17.16
N ILE A 557 18.30 -17.35 18.33
CA ILE A 557 17.27 -16.31 18.55
C ILE A 557 17.61 -15.05 17.75
N LYS A 558 18.89 -14.67 17.62
CA LYS A 558 19.30 -13.55 16.77
C LYS A 558 18.94 -13.76 15.31
N GLU A 559 19.18 -14.97 14.78
CA GLU A 559 18.83 -15.31 13.40
C GLU A 559 17.31 -15.17 13.16
N VAL A 560 16.48 -15.77 14.02
CA VAL A 560 15.01 -15.71 13.89
C VAL A 560 14.47 -14.30 14.12
N SER A 561 14.97 -13.59 15.14
CA SER A 561 14.54 -12.21 15.41
C SER A 561 14.96 -11.22 14.32
N ALA A 562 16.11 -11.41 13.67
CA ALA A 562 16.53 -10.62 12.51
C ALA A 562 15.66 -10.90 11.27
N ALA A 563 15.26 -12.15 11.05
CA ALA A 563 14.33 -12.51 9.98
C ALA A 563 12.93 -11.91 10.22
N LEU A 564 12.42 -11.99 11.45
CA LEU A 564 11.16 -11.35 11.86
C LEU A 564 11.23 -9.83 11.67
N PHE A 565 12.30 -9.20 12.16
CA PHE A 565 12.54 -7.76 12.01
C PHE A 565 12.48 -7.34 10.55
N THR A 566 13.19 -8.06 9.69
CA THR A 566 13.24 -7.77 8.26
C THR A 566 11.87 -7.86 7.61
N THR A 567 11.15 -8.95 7.86
CA THR A 567 9.82 -9.19 7.30
C THR A 567 8.85 -8.09 7.70
N ILE A 568 8.80 -7.74 8.98
CA ILE A 568 7.90 -6.68 9.48
C ILE A 568 8.32 -5.31 8.96
N PHE A 569 9.62 -5.04 8.89
CA PHE A 569 10.14 -3.76 8.43
C PHE A 569 9.77 -3.49 6.98
N GLU A 570 10.01 -4.46 6.09
CA GLU A 570 9.65 -4.35 4.67
C GLU A 570 8.15 -4.12 4.47
N GLN A 571 7.29 -4.81 5.24
CA GLN A 571 5.84 -4.66 5.18
C GLN A 571 5.32 -3.33 5.74
N SER A 572 6.06 -2.68 6.63
CA SER A 572 5.60 -1.49 7.37
C SER A 572 6.36 -0.22 6.99
N PHE A 573 7.33 -0.30 6.07
CA PHE A 573 8.25 0.80 5.80
C PHE A 573 7.55 2.06 5.27
N SER A 574 6.56 1.91 4.38
CA SER A 574 5.77 3.03 3.85
C SER A 574 5.02 3.79 4.95
N ASP A 575 4.41 3.05 5.88
CA ASP A 575 3.71 3.61 7.02
C ASP A 575 4.68 4.28 8.00
N ILE A 576 5.82 3.64 8.29
CA ILE A 576 6.89 4.22 9.13
C ILE A 576 7.39 5.52 8.53
N GLN A 577 7.63 5.56 7.22
CA GLN A 577 8.10 6.75 6.51
C GLN A 577 7.10 7.92 6.59
N THR A 578 5.80 7.61 6.67
CA THR A 578 4.73 8.62 6.70
C THR A 578 4.37 9.06 8.12
N ARG A 579 4.28 8.10 9.06
CA ARG A 579 3.71 8.29 10.39
C ARG A 579 4.76 8.43 11.50
N ASP A 580 5.81 7.62 11.47
CA ASP A 580 6.78 7.45 12.58
C ASP A 580 8.24 7.65 12.11
N ALA A 581 8.45 8.52 11.13
CA ALA A 581 9.75 8.74 10.53
C ALA A 581 10.77 9.36 11.51
N HIS A 582 10.30 10.08 12.53
CA HIS A 582 11.16 10.61 13.58
C HIS A 582 11.61 9.48 14.52
N TRP A 583 10.68 8.66 15.06
CA TRP A 583 11.02 7.43 15.80
C TRP A 583 12.01 6.53 15.03
N PHE A 584 11.78 6.33 13.73
CA PHE A 584 12.65 5.52 12.88
C PHE A 584 14.10 6.05 12.88
N ARG A 585 14.27 7.35 12.61
CA ARG A 585 15.59 7.98 12.47
C ARG A 585 16.31 8.12 13.81
N GLU A 586 15.62 8.57 14.85
CA GLU A 586 16.24 8.96 16.12
C GLU A 586 16.32 7.79 17.12
N LYS A 587 15.49 6.76 16.97
CA LYS A 587 15.46 5.62 17.89
C LYS A 587 15.78 4.30 17.21
N LEU A 588 15.03 3.88 16.20
CA LEU A 588 15.18 2.53 15.65
C LEU A 588 16.54 2.32 14.96
N CYS A 589 16.91 3.19 14.01
CA CYS A 589 18.17 3.08 13.26
C CYS A 589 19.42 3.13 14.17
N PRO A 590 19.56 4.10 15.10
CA PRO A 590 20.71 4.16 16.00
C PRO A 590 20.80 2.93 16.90
N ARG A 591 19.66 2.38 17.34
CA ARG A 591 19.65 1.17 18.17
C ARG A 591 20.13 -0.06 17.40
N VAL A 592 19.70 -0.27 16.16
CA VAL A 592 20.21 -1.38 15.34
C VAL A 592 21.71 -1.23 15.08
N GLN A 593 22.16 -0.01 14.78
CA GLN A 593 23.58 0.26 14.57
C GLN A 593 24.41 0.00 15.84
N ASP A 594 23.93 0.43 17.02
CA ASP A 594 24.57 0.15 18.31
C ASP A 594 24.69 -1.36 18.57
N ARG A 595 23.63 -2.14 18.29
CA ARG A 595 23.65 -3.61 18.45
C ARG A 595 24.71 -4.26 17.56
N LEU A 596 24.77 -3.87 16.29
CA LEU A 596 25.77 -4.40 15.37
C LEU A 596 27.20 -4.00 15.80
N ASN A 597 27.41 -2.74 16.18
CA ASN A 597 28.72 -2.25 16.63
C ASN A 597 29.21 -3.04 17.85
N LYS A 598 28.33 -3.29 18.83
CA LYS A 598 28.64 -4.10 20.01
C LYS A 598 29.02 -5.53 19.64
N MET A 599 28.32 -6.15 18.69
CA MET A 599 28.64 -7.51 18.23
C MET A 599 29.97 -7.58 17.45
N LEU A 600 30.25 -6.58 16.62
CA LEU A 600 31.52 -6.47 15.91
C LEU A 600 32.70 -6.25 16.86
N ALA A 601 32.48 -5.51 17.95
CA ALA A 601 33.48 -5.31 19.00
C ALA A 601 33.81 -6.59 19.77
N THR A 602 32.85 -7.52 19.90
CA THR A 602 33.07 -8.84 20.54
C THR A 602 33.63 -9.88 19.56
N LYS A 603 34.52 -9.47 18.64
CA LYS A 603 35.13 -10.37 17.65
C LYS A 603 35.84 -11.54 18.35
N PRO A 604 35.65 -12.79 17.90
CA PRO A 604 36.34 -13.95 18.44
C PRO A 604 37.86 -13.75 18.42
N ASN A 605 38.53 -14.12 19.51
CA ASN A 605 39.99 -14.10 19.60
C ASN A 605 40.61 -15.34 18.95
N GLU A 606 41.94 -15.36 18.80
CA GLU A 606 42.66 -16.49 18.19
C GLU A 606 42.49 -17.82 18.95
N ALA A 607 42.09 -17.77 20.22
CA ALA A 607 41.81 -18.93 21.06
C ALA A 607 40.35 -19.45 20.94
N SER A 608 39.49 -18.78 20.17
CA SER A 608 38.10 -19.18 19.99
C SER A 608 37.97 -20.43 19.13
N THR A 609 37.00 -21.29 19.45
CA THR A 609 36.76 -22.51 18.68
C THR A 609 36.15 -22.18 17.31
N SER A 610 36.33 -23.08 16.33
CA SER A 610 35.67 -22.96 15.02
C SER A 610 34.15 -22.80 15.13
N GLN A 611 33.53 -23.47 16.11
CA GLN A 611 32.10 -23.34 16.39
C GLN A 611 31.73 -21.94 16.87
N GLN A 612 32.51 -21.33 17.79
CA GLN A 612 32.28 -19.96 18.26
C GLN A 612 32.44 -18.94 17.14
N ILE A 613 33.45 -19.12 16.28
CA ILE A 613 33.68 -18.27 15.11
C ILE A 613 32.51 -18.37 14.14
N SER A 614 32.03 -19.58 13.85
CA SER A 614 30.87 -19.81 12.98
C SER A 614 29.59 -19.17 13.53
N GLN A 615 29.30 -19.36 14.83
CA GLN A 615 28.13 -18.76 15.49
C GLN A 615 28.17 -17.23 15.49
N TRP A 616 29.33 -16.64 15.79
CA TRP A 616 29.53 -15.20 15.71
C TRP A 616 29.33 -14.69 14.28
N THR A 617 29.91 -15.39 13.29
CA THR A 617 29.81 -15.01 11.87
C THR A 617 28.35 -15.01 11.40
N ARG A 618 27.59 -16.05 11.72
CA ARG A 618 26.15 -16.11 11.39
C ARG A 618 25.36 -14.98 12.03
N SER A 619 25.59 -14.73 13.32
CA SER A 619 24.94 -13.61 14.04
C SER A 619 25.24 -12.25 13.38
N VAL A 620 26.50 -12.02 12.99
CA VAL A 620 26.91 -10.78 12.32
C VAL A 620 26.23 -10.65 10.96
N THR A 621 26.20 -11.71 10.15
CA THR A 621 25.55 -11.71 8.84
C THR A 621 24.06 -11.37 8.95
N SER A 622 23.33 -11.97 9.89
CA SER A 622 21.91 -11.69 10.08
C SER A 622 21.64 -10.22 10.46
N LEU A 623 22.45 -9.64 11.35
CA LEU A 623 22.30 -8.24 11.74
C LEU A 623 22.79 -7.26 10.65
N GLN A 624 23.80 -7.63 9.88
CA GLN A 624 24.26 -6.85 8.74
C GLN A 624 23.19 -6.71 7.67
N TYR A 625 22.41 -7.76 7.42
CA TYR A 625 21.28 -7.69 6.50
C TYR A 625 20.21 -6.69 6.97
N ALA A 626 19.79 -6.78 8.24
CA ALA A 626 18.87 -5.80 8.84
C ALA A 626 19.42 -4.36 8.74
N ARG A 627 20.71 -4.14 9.00
CA ARG A 627 21.35 -2.83 8.82
C ARG A 627 21.34 -2.38 7.35
N ALA A 628 21.65 -3.25 6.41
CA ALA A 628 21.70 -2.92 4.99
C ALA A 628 20.34 -2.42 4.49
N LEU A 629 19.24 -3.03 4.98
CA LEU A 629 17.88 -2.57 4.71
C LEU A 629 17.63 -1.17 5.27
N LEU A 630 18.02 -0.91 6.51
CA LEU A 630 17.86 0.42 7.13
C LEU A 630 18.68 1.49 6.40
N VAL A 631 19.93 1.18 6.03
CA VAL A 631 20.78 2.11 5.27
C VAL A 631 20.19 2.38 3.90
N THR A 632 19.71 1.34 3.21
CA THR A 632 19.03 1.48 1.93
C THR A 632 17.80 2.37 2.08
N ALA A 633 16.95 2.11 3.08
CA ALA A 633 15.80 2.94 3.41
C ALA A 633 16.15 4.41 3.68
N MET A 634 17.23 4.68 4.42
CA MET A 634 17.72 6.04 4.67
C MET A 634 18.26 6.72 3.41
N GLN A 635 18.85 5.98 2.48
CA GLN A 635 19.45 6.50 1.26
C GLN A 635 18.45 6.67 0.11
N THR A 636 17.49 5.75 -0.02
CA THR A 636 16.48 5.77 -1.09
C THR A 636 15.35 6.72 -0.79
N SER A 637 15.15 7.06 0.49
CA SER A 637 14.12 7.99 0.91
C SER A 637 14.68 9.41 1.07
N PRO A 638 14.31 10.34 0.18
CA PRO A 638 14.72 11.74 0.32
C PRO A 638 14.22 12.37 1.63
N THR A 639 13.20 11.78 2.27
CA THR A 639 12.70 12.12 3.61
C THR A 639 13.78 12.12 4.70
N PHE A 640 14.82 11.30 4.57
CA PHE A 640 15.86 11.17 5.60
C PHE A 640 17.14 11.97 5.29
N GLN A 641 17.25 12.56 4.10
CA GLN A 641 18.44 13.30 3.66
C GLN A 641 18.38 14.81 4.02
N GLY A 642 17.19 15.38 4.19
CA GLY A 642 16.99 16.83 4.35
C GLY A 642 17.46 17.45 5.67
N ASP A 643 17.53 16.68 6.75
CA ASP A 643 17.78 17.23 8.10
C ASP A 643 19.24 17.13 8.57
N GLN A 644 20.16 16.61 7.75
CA GLN A 644 21.59 16.50 8.11
C GLN A 644 22.36 17.83 8.05
N LYS A 645 21.71 18.97 7.75
CA LYS A 645 22.40 20.27 7.64
C LYS A 645 22.65 21.01 8.97
N CYS A 646 22.29 20.46 10.12
CA CYS A 646 22.49 21.14 11.42
C CYS A 646 23.19 20.29 12.48
N VAL A 647 24.22 19.49 12.14
CA VAL A 647 25.19 19.01 13.15
C VAL A 647 26.57 18.86 12.48
N SER A 648 27.23 19.99 12.22
CA SER A 648 28.65 20.05 11.92
C SER A 648 29.17 21.41 12.40
N ASP A 649 29.27 21.55 13.72
CA ASP A 649 30.26 22.42 14.36
C ASP A 649 31.21 21.53 15.17
#